data_AF-A0A2G2L0U8-F1
#
_entry.id   AF-A0A2G2L0U8-F1
#
_cell.length_a   1.000
_cell.length_b   1.000
_cell.length_c   1.000
_cell.angle_alpha   90.00
_cell.angle_beta   90.00
_cell.angle_gamma   90.00
#
_symmetry.space_group_name_H-M   'P 1'
#
loop_
_entity.id
_entity.type
_entity.pdbx_description
1 polymer ?
#
loop_
_entity_poly.entity_id
_entity_poly.type
_entity_poly.pdbx_seq_one_letter_code
_entity_poly.pdbx_strand_id
1 'polypeptide(L)'
;MMVVEKTYPHYVLISLFFAHFRTIFNEWSFCSRFRESHSMNICIKHKKLSVSHINIFIALANVILIIYLLSGCGGSTESETDGSGGSTVNTAPVSSAGSDQSVQTNELVTLDASGSSDSDGDSLTYTWSINSMPSNSAIALSNSASVSPTFTPDLAGDYVLSLIVNDGTIPSSADTVAITATQTNTAPTANAGSDQNVETTNLVTLSGTASSDPENDSLTYLWSFASIPTNSNATLSGASSLNSTFIADLDGEYVLSLVVNDGEFDSEVDQLSITASTSQSNTAPVANAGIDQSVNSGDLVNLDGSASSDADGDSITYSWSFDSQPASSSANLDDASSDMPSFTADVGGEYSLSLVVNDGQTNSPADQVVITVTTVNSAPTANAGIDIQISKDTLVNLDASASSDNEGDSLTYSWTIDTAPAGSTASMSDSTNVSPSFTADVAGQYVFSLIVNDGTENSNVDLINLTTANWLINNSERSTFIVDGGTGTLVNVQSVSLTTVSGEAMLEVQTTGIPNYQLTMTQADIDVLNARPRASSDFNGGVTSAIVGDVIDYGEDIGFDTPPGCDLGYWPPGPACPSDQSKIENLPVKPIPATEECDTGLDTMGFMLNGTAVYNWEDGQSYNNQRVWSNIAPIFEFYDVDMCLGHAQQAGDYHHHMFSSCLQDLFSDTGDAHSPIYGYSADGYPIYGPYHADGVLAKSSWVTRDYDDVNSESGCGVAGERTCQLIDPYDLSAGVVSVSNGPTTSESVSSLSSNTFITTSGHYFEDYYFDADLTALGNEYLDKHNGHEHDNFGYHYHMTVIDNSGTLEASFPYNIGPTFYGNLPSGAITTCQ
;
A
#
# COMPACT_ATOMS: atom_id res chain seq x y z
N MET A 1 -1.77 -15.27 68.99
CA MET A 1 -0.30 -15.11 69.08
C MET A 1 0.29 -16.51 69.16
N MET A 2 1.06 -16.90 68.14
CA MET A 2 1.88 -18.13 67.98
C MET A 2 1.29 -19.56 68.21
N VAL A 3 1.06 -20.25 67.08
CA VAL A 3 1.53 -21.59 66.61
C VAL A 3 1.86 -22.75 67.61
N VAL A 4 1.47 -24.00 67.26
CA VAL A 4 2.29 -25.26 67.08
C VAL A 4 1.51 -26.61 67.24
N GLU A 5 1.25 -27.26 66.09
CA GLU A 5 1.41 -28.70 65.66
C GLU A 5 0.80 -29.97 66.35
N LYS A 6 0.81 -31.07 65.53
CA LYS A 6 0.39 -32.49 65.75
C LYS A 6 1.62 -33.38 66.19
N THR A 7 1.74 -34.74 66.13
CA THR A 7 1.28 -35.88 65.28
C THR A 7 1.37 -37.27 65.97
N TYR A 8 0.84 -38.35 65.33
CA TYR A 8 1.06 -39.81 65.58
C TYR A 8 0.61 -40.67 64.32
N PRO A 9 0.88 -42.01 64.20
CA PRO A 9 1.10 -42.71 62.89
C PRO A 9 0.63 -44.21 62.67
N HIS A 10 0.90 -44.78 61.47
CA HIS A 10 1.32 -46.16 61.05
C HIS A 10 0.36 -47.33 60.62
N TYR A 11 0.75 -48.10 59.55
CA TYR A 11 -0.08 -49.08 58.77
C TYR A 11 0.62 -50.34 58.09
N VAL A 12 -0.18 -51.18 57.35
CA VAL A 12 0.09 -52.53 56.69
C VAL A 12 -1.17 -53.03 55.87
N LEU A 13 -1.24 -53.89 54.80
CA LEU A 13 -0.31 -54.45 53.77
C LEU A 13 -0.99 -55.23 52.54
N ILE A 14 -0.62 -54.95 51.25
CA ILE A 14 -0.48 -55.79 49.98
C ILE A 14 -1.61 -56.11 48.90
N SER A 15 -1.38 -55.63 47.64
CA SER A 15 -1.43 -56.15 46.20
C SER A 15 -2.57 -56.98 45.44
N LEU A 16 -2.74 -56.76 44.09
CA LEU A 16 -2.77 -57.72 42.89
C LEU A 16 -3.83 -57.59 41.68
N PHE A 17 -3.30 -57.53 40.41
CA PHE A 17 -3.62 -58.24 39.10
C PHE A 17 -4.77 -57.95 38.01
N PHE A 18 -4.34 -57.48 36.78
CA PHE A 18 -4.51 -57.99 35.35
C PHE A 18 -5.74 -57.84 34.35
N ALA A 19 -5.47 -57.30 33.11
CA ALA A 19 -5.92 -57.67 31.70
C ALA A 19 -7.33 -57.28 31.10
N HIS A 20 -7.66 -57.08 29.78
CA HIS A 20 -6.99 -57.02 28.42
C HIS A 20 -7.90 -56.54 27.20
N PHE A 21 -7.33 -56.25 25.99
CA PHE A 21 -7.87 -56.40 24.57
C PHE A 21 -8.63 -55.32 23.66
N ARG A 22 -7.90 -54.38 23.00
CA ARG A 22 -7.64 -54.08 21.52
C ARG A 22 -8.68 -54.05 20.32
N THR A 23 -8.40 -53.18 19.28
CA THR A 23 -8.66 -53.20 17.76
C THR A 23 -9.73 -52.21 17.12
N ILE A 24 -9.79 -51.73 15.82
CA ILE A 24 -8.95 -51.63 14.56
C ILE A 24 -9.50 -50.60 13.45
N PHE A 25 -8.68 -50.27 12.40
CA PHE A 25 -8.76 -49.46 11.12
C PHE A 25 -10.03 -49.33 10.19
N ASN A 26 -10.15 -48.25 9.34
CA ASN A 26 -9.69 -48.19 7.89
C ASN A 26 -9.91 -46.85 7.06
N GLU A 27 -9.43 -46.81 5.78
CA GLU A 27 -9.07 -45.67 4.86
C GLU A 27 -10.14 -45.08 3.87
N TRP A 28 -9.87 -43.92 3.21
CA TRP A 28 -9.79 -43.72 1.72
C TRP A 28 -9.34 -42.29 1.27
N SER A 29 -9.05 -42.05 -0.03
CA SER A 29 -8.40 -40.81 -0.57
C SER A 29 -8.87 -40.36 -1.97
N PHE A 30 -8.69 -39.07 -2.35
CA PHE A 30 -8.72 -38.57 -3.76
C PHE A 30 -7.89 -37.28 -3.97
N CYS A 31 -7.58 -36.86 -5.22
CA CYS A 31 -6.61 -35.78 -5.52
C CYS A 31 -6.77 -35.07 -6.90
N SER A 32 -6.58 -33.73 -6.93
CA SER A 32 -6.35 -32.86 -8.10
C SER A 32 -5.69 -31.54 -7.64
N ARG A 33 -4.47 -31.13 -8.08
CA ARG A 33 -4.11 -30.37 -9.32
C ARG A 33 -4.86 -29.03 -9.48
N PHE A 34 -4.22 -27.87 -9.76
CA PHE A 34 -2.83 -27.54 -10.14
C PHE A 34 -2.45 -26.05 -9.81
N ARG A 35 -1.18 -25.67 -10.10
CA ARG A 35 -0.48 -24.34 -10.11
C ARG A 35 -1.29 -23.09 -10.53
N GLU A 36 -0.90 -21.82 -10.32
CA GLU A 36 0.24 -21.05 -9.73
C GLU A 36 -0.32 -19.62 -9.36
N SER A 37 0.31 -18.60 -8.73
CA SER A 37 1.68 -18.03 -8.82
C SER A 37 1.98 -16.92 -7.76
N HIS A 38 3.20 -16.86 -7.20
CA HIS A 38 3.87 -15.71 -6.51
C HIS A 38 3.21 -15.09 -5.24
N SER A 39 3.91 -14.53 -4.22
CA SER A 39 5.33 -14.11 -4.06
C SER A 39 5.93 -14.48 -2.67
N MET A 40 7.28 -14.54 -2.60
CA MET A 40 8.24 -14.23 -1.49
C MET A 40 7.79 -14.20 0.00
N ASN A 41 8.57 -14.49 1.05
CA ASN A 41 9.98 -14.94 1.29
C ASN A 41 10.06 -15.34 2.79
N ILE A 42 10.68 -16.42 3.27
CA ILE A 42 12.12 -16.72 3.43
C ILE A 42 12.26 -18.14 4.01
N CYS A 43 13.33 -18.89 3.69
CA CYS A 43 13.65 -20.14 4.41
C CYS A 43 15.16 -20.49 4.31
N ILE A 44 15.84 -20.64 5.45
CA ILE A 44 17.24 -21.12 5.51
C ILE A 44 17.48 -22.05 6.72
N LYS A 45 17.52 -23.36 6.48
CA LYS A 45 18.67 -24.24 6.85
C LYS A 45 18.54 -25.61 6.17
N HIS A 46 19.60 -26.42 6.23
CA HIS A 46 19.92 -27.36 5.15
C HIS A 46 20.41 -28.73 5.67
N LYS A 47 19.86 -29.82 5.09
CA LYS A 47 20.45 -31.19 4.96
C LYS A 47 20.68 -31.99 6.28
N LYS A 48 20.19 -33.25 6.39
CA LYS A 48 20.69 -34.55 5.82
C LYS A 48 22.09 -34.92 6.35
N LEU A 49 22.41 -36.15 6.77
CA LEU A 49 21.77 -37.50 6.74
C LEU A 49 22.07 -38.22 8.10
N SER A 50 21.86 -39.52 8.41
CA SER A 50 21.77 -40.76 7.60
C SER A 50 20.86 -41.85 8.26
N VAL A 51 21.05 -43.13 7.92
CA VAL A 51 20.22 -44.30 8.29
C VAL A 51 21.10 -45.53 8.65
N SER A 52 20.54 -46.49 9.41
CA SER A 52 20.89 -47.94 9.50
C SER A 52 21.78 -48.43 10.66
N HIS A 53 21.30 -49.46 11.37
CA HIS A 53 22.07 -50.40 12.20
C HIS A 53 21.45 -51.81 12.14
N ILE A 54 22.27 -52.87 12.22
CA ILE A 54 21.89 -54.29 12.12
C ILE A 54 22.82 -55.16 13.01
N ASN A 55 22.26 -55.92 13.97
CA ASN A 55 22.74 -57.23 14.52
C ASN A 55 24.12 -57.28 15.28
N ILE A 56 24.48 -58.25 16.18
CA ILE A 56 23.81 -59.38 16.89
C ILE A 56 24.66 -59.93 18.09
N PHE A 57 24.00 -60.35 19.19
CA PHE A 57 24.25 -61.46 20.17
C PHE A 57 25.47 -61.56 21.16
N ILE A 58 25.10 -61.73 22.44
CA ILE A 58 25.36 -62.86 23.40
C ILE A 58 26.81 -63.37 23.68
N ALA A 59 27.24 -63.33 24.96
CA ALA A 59 27.61 -64.51 25.80
C ALA A 59 27.99 -64.14 27.26
N LEU A 60 27.76 -65.07 28.22
CA LEU A 60 28.09 -64.97 29.65
C LEU A 60 28.80 -66.26 30.13
N ALA A 61 29.81 -66.16 31.02
CA ALA A 61 30.37 -67.33 31.73
C ALA A 61 31.11 -66.98 33.06
N ASN A 62 30.50 -67.41 34.17
CA ASN A 62 31.02 -67.78 35.50
C ASN A 62 32.52 -67.62 35.88
N VAL A 63 32.77 -67.31 37.17
CA VAL A 63 33.60 -68.12 38.10
C VAL A 63 33.30 -67.75 39.57
N ILE A 64 33.75 -68.55 40.55
CA ILE A 64 33.36 -68.51 41.97
C ILE A 64 34.62 -68.55 42.88
N LEU A 65 34.53 -67.99 44.10
CA LEU A 65 35.17 -68.46 45.37
C LEU A 65 36.53 -67.82 45.83
N ILE A 66 36.46 -67.04 46.95
CA ILE A 66 37.29 -67.12 48.19
C ILE A 66 38.81 -66.79 48.18
N ILE A 67 39.48 -66.24 49.24
CA ILE A 67 39.15 -65.36 50.40
C ILE A 67 40.47 -65.02 51.20
N TYR A 68 40.43 -64.12 52.20
CA TYR A 68 41.41 -63.83 53.29
C TYR A 68 42.78 -63.11 53.03
N LEU A 69 42.78 -61.79 53.28
CA LEU A 69 43.57 -61.01 54.27
C LEU A 69 44.79 -61.65 55.00
N LEU A 70 45.90 -60.89 55.16
CA LEU A 70 46.30 -60.25 56.46
C LEU A 70 47.65 -59.45 56.47
N SER A 71 47.57 -58.16 56.84
CA SER A 71 48.48 -57.33 57.69
C SER A 71 50.03 -57.38 57.63
N GLY A 72 50.75 -56.22 57.72
CA GLY A 72 52.21 -56.26 57.97
C GLY A 72 53.12 -55.01 58.13
N CYS A 73 52.68 -53.85 58.64
CA CYS A 73 53.47 -52.77 59.32
C CYS A 73 55.02 -52.57 59.11
N GLY A 74 55.46 -51.33 58.79
CA GLY A 74 56.49 -50.64 59.62
C GLY A 74 57.83 -50.10 59.03
N GLY A 75 57.91 -48.78 58.82
CA GLY A 75 58.93 -47.91 59.48
C GLY A 75 60.40 -47.79 58.99
N SER A 76 60.69 -46.77 58.16
CA SER A 76 61.80 -45.78 58.25
C SER A 76 63.29 -46.17 58.46
N THR A 77 64.20 -45.60 57.64
CA THR A 77 65.45 -44.89 58.08
C THR A 77 66.09 -44.08 56.93
N GLU A 78 67.15 -43.31 57.22
CA GLU A 78 67.66 -42.17 56.42
C GLU A 78 68.89 -42.43 55.52
N SER A 79 69.16 -41.47 54.62
CA SER A 79 70.47 -40.88 54.31
C SER A 79 71.14 -41.16 52.94
N GLU A 80 72.05 -40.26 52.57
CA GLU A 80 72.59 -40.01 51.23
C GLU A 80 73.79 -40.91 50.84
N THR A 81 74.01 -41.20 49.55
CA THR A 81 75.10 -40.55 48.77
C THR A 81 75.20 -41.00 47.29
N ASP A 82 75.43 -39.99 46.44
CA ASP A 82 76.08 -39.96 45.11
C ASP A 82 76.67 -41.25 44.46
N GLY A 83 76.40 -41.44 43.16
CA GLY A 83 77.50 -41.70 42.22
C GLY A 83 77.56 -43.01 41.41
N SER A 84 76.62 -43.27 40.49
CA SER A 84 76.96 -44.04 39.26
C SER A 84 76.00 -43.85 38.10
N GLY A 85 76.56 -43.52 36.92
CA GLY A 85 75.82 -43.43 35.66
C GLY A 85 75.56 -44.81 35.04
N GLY A 86 74.50 -45.48 35.50
CA GLY A 86 73.77 -46.43 34.66
C GLY A 86 72.67 -45.68 33.90
N SER A 87 72.38 -46.07 32.66
CA SER A 87 71.07 -45.74 32.09
C SER A 87 70.07 -46.65 32.78
N THR A 88 69.33 -46.15 33.76
CA THR A 88 68.14 -46.86 34.25
C THR A 88 67.20 -47.06 33.07
N VAL A 89 66.61 -48.25 32.98
CA VAL A 89 65.54 -48.52 32.03
C VAL A 89 64.27 -48.16 32.77
N ASN A 90 63.60 -47.09 32.32
CA ASN A 90 62.40 -46.55 32.95
C ASN A 90 61.43 -47.68 33.33
N THR A 91 61.13 -47.78 34.62
CA THR A 91 60.21 -48.78 35.15
C THR A 91 58.78 -48.29 34.96
N ALA A 92 57.84 -49.16 34.56
CA ALA A 92 56.45 -48.73 34.46
C ALA A 92 55.88 -48.44 35.86
N PRO A 93 55.20 -47.30 36.07
CA PRO A 93 54.70 -46.92 37.39
C PRO A 93 53.56 -47.84 37.85
N VAL A 94 53.26 -47.78 39.15
CA VAL A 94 52.20 -48.57 39.78
C VAL A 94 51.06 -47.64 40.16
N SER A 95 49.91 -47.80 39.50
CA SER A 95 48.65 -47.19 39.92
C SER A 95 48.11 -47.85 41.19
N SER A 96 47.51 -47.05 42.06
CA SER A 96 46.67 -47.51 43.18
C SER A 96 45.36 -46.74 43.14
N ALA A 97 44.25 -47.43 42.93
CA ALA A 97 42.91 -46.84 42.77
C ALA A 97 42.19 -46.56 44.11
N GLY A 98 42.88 -46.76 45.24
CA GLY A 98 42.28 -46.69 46.57
C GLY A 98 41.58 -48.00 46.97
N SER A 99 40.72 -47.94 47.98
CA SER A 99 39.92 -49.07 48.45
C SER A 99 38.47 -48.96 47.99
N ASP A 100 37.84 -50.12 47.77
CA ASP A 100 36.40 -50.23 47.50
C ASP A 100 35.56 -49.50 48.56
N GLN A 101 34.42 -48.94 48.14
CA GLN A 101 33.54 -48.12 48.97
C GLN A 101 32.10 -48.63 48.91
N SER A 102 31.33 -48.36 49.97
CA SER A 102 29.89 -48.62 50.00
C SER A 102 29.19 -47.38 50.55
N VAL A 103 28.21 -46.87 49.79
CA VAL A 103 27.59 -45.55 49.98
C VAL A 103 26.09 -45.61 49.74
N GLN A 104 25.37 -44.54 50.08
CA GLN A 104 24.01 -44.34 49.56
C GLN A 104 24.01 -43.77 48.13
N THR A 105 22.94 -44.04 47.39
CA THR A 105 22.60 -43.26 46.19
C THR A 105 22.50 -41.77 46.54
N ASN A 106 22.95 -40.91 45.64
CA ASN A 106 23.10 -39.46 45.81
C ASN A 106 24.17 -38.99 46.84
N GLU A 107 24.98 -39.89 47.41
CA GLU A 107 26.15 -39.54 48.24
C GLU A 107 27.37 -39.16 47.38
N LEU A 108 28.23 -38.24 47.85
CA LEU A 108 29.41 -37.80 47.10
C LEU A 108 30.60 -38.73 47.33
N VAL A 109 30.92 -39.55 46.33
CA VAL A 109 32.07 -40.45 46.30
C VAL A 109 33.33 -39.66 45.93
N THR A 110 34.43 -39.92 46.64
CA THR A 110 35.77 -39.41 46.32
C THR A 110 36.71 -40.59 46.11
N LEU A 111 37.39 -40.62 44.96
CA LEU A 111 38.43 -41.62 44.67
C LEU A 111 39.80 -41.06 45.07
N ASP A 112 40.78 -41.92 45.28
CA ASP A 112 42.12 -41.51 45.72
C ASP A 112 43.23 -42.29 45.00
N ALA A 113 43.91 -41.62 44.07
CA ALA A 113 45.07 -42.12 43.36
C ALA A 113 46.40 -41.84 44.07
N SER A 114 46.41 -41.18 45.25
CA SER A 114 47.64 -40.70 45.90
C SER A 114 48.57 -41.81 46.39
N GLY A 115 48.09 -43.05 46.48
CA GLY A 115 48.90 -44.26 46.70
C GLY A 115 49.65 -44.75 45.46
N SER A 116 49.43 -44.14 44.29
CA SER A 116 50.18 -44.47 43.06
C SER A 116 51.62 -43.99 43.17
N SER A 117 52.56 -44.76 42.62
CA SER A 117 53.98 -44.46 42.75
C SER A 117 54.78 -44.84 41.51
N ASP A 118 55.86 -44.10 41.28
CA ASP A 118 56.92 -44.46 40.36
C ASP A 118 58.19 -44.84 41.13
N SER A 119 58.99 -45.77 40.61
CA SER A 119 60.21 -46.26 41.26
C SER A 119 61.50 -45.56 40.83
N ASP A 120 61.51 -44.91 39.66
CA ASP A 120 62.63 -44.10 39.19
C ASP A 120 62.51 -42.63 39.71
N GLY A 121 61.31 -42.22 40.12
CA GLY A 121 60.98 -40.97 40.83
C GLY A 121 60.20 -39.94 39.99
N ASP A 122 59.68 -40.34 38.84
CA ASP A 122 59.09 -39.42 37.86
C ASP A 122 57.65 -38.95 38.19
N SER A 123 57.23 -37.86 37.55
CA SER A 123 55.99 -37.14 37.88
C SER A 123 54.76 -37.76 37.20
N LEU A 124 53.95 -38.47 38.00
CA LEU A 124 52.76 -39.16 37.49
C LEU A 124 51.67 -38.22 36.97
N THR A 125 51.15 -38.58 35.79
CA THR A 125 49.84 -38.16 35.28
C THR A 125 48.83 -39.28 35.49
N TYR A 126 47.54 -38.93 35.64
CA TYR A 126 46.46 -39.85 36.02
C TYR A 126 45.42 -39.94 34.91
N THR A 127 44.79 -41.11 34.77
CA THR A 127 43.65 -41.31 33.85
C THR A 127 42.69 -42.31 34.46
N TRP A 128 41.55 -41.80 34.90
CA TRP A 128 40.41 -42.58 35.40
C TRP A 128 39.40 -42.89 34.31
N SER A 129 38.88 -44.12 34.27
CA SER A 129 37.76 -44.53 33.41
C SER A 129 36.70 -45.30 34.20
N ILE A 130 35.44 -45.16 33.80
CA ILE A 130 34.33 -45.98 34.29
C ILE A 130 34.28 -47.25 33.43
N ASN A 131 34.41 -48.42 34.05
CA ASN A 131 34.43 -49.72 33.38
C ASN A 131 33.07 -50.39 33.37
N SER A 132 32.29 -50.23 34.45
CA SER A 132 30.88 -50.60 34.52
C SER A 132 30.13 -49.71 35.52
N MET A 133 28.83 -49.58 35.30
CA MET A 133 27.88 -48.85 36.16
C MET A 133 26.47 -49.46 35.94
N PRO A 134 25.47 -49.16 36.79
CA PRO A 134 24.09 -49.58 36.60
C PRO A 134 23.53 -49.18 35.22
N SER A 135 22.55 -49.93 34.71
CA SER A 135 21.91 -49.59 33.43
C SER A 135 21.12 -48.29 33.56
N ASN A 136 21.30 -47.38 32.61
CA ASN A 136 20.78 -46.00 32.59
C ASN A 136 21.44 -45.01 33.57
N SER A 137 22.50 -45.40 34.30
CA SER A 137 23.35 -44.43 35.00
C SER A 137 24.00 -43.46 34.00
N ALA A 138 24.08 -42.19 34.39
CA ALA A 138 24.63 -41.08 33.61
C ALA A 138 25.78 -40.35 34.34
N ILE A 139 26.39 -40.99 35.35
CA ILE A 139 27.47 -40.39 36.16
C ILE A 139 28.65 -39.87 35.33
N ALA A 140 29.32 -38.84 35.86
CA ALA A 140 30.57 -38.30 35.33
C ALA A 140 31.56 -38.02 36.46
N LEU A 141 32.85 -38.25 36.20
CA LEU A 141 33.93 -37.86 37.10
C LEU A 141 34.22 -36.36 36.97
N SER A 142 34.34 -35.66 38.10
CA SER A 142 34.57 -34.21 38.15
C SER A 142 35.86 -33.76 37.46
N ASN A 143 36.92 -34.58 37.47
CA ASN A 143 38.08 -34.47 36.60
C ASN A 143 38.84 -35.81 36.54
N SER A 144 38.70 -36.57 35.46
CA SER A 144 39.33 -37.89 35.30
C SER A 144 40.87 -37.89 35.22
N ALA A 145 41.52 -36.71 35.16
CA ALA A 145 42.97 -36.56 35.27
C ALA A 145 43.44 -36.08 36.67
N SER A 146 42.53 -35.98 37.64
CA SER A 146 42.83 -35.63 39.04
C SER A 146 43.46 -36.81 39.79
N VAL A 147 44.26 -36.49 40.82
CA VAL A 147 44.65 -37.46 41.86
C VAL A 147 43.41 -37.94 42.62
N SER A 148 42.46 -37.04 42.88
CA SER A 148 41.23 -37.34 43.60
C SER A 148 40.03 -36.79 42.84
N PRO A 149 39.48 -37.52 41.86
CA PRO A 149 38.20 -37.18 41.25
C PRO A 149 37.04 -37.53 42.18
N THR A 150 35.89 -36.92 41.92
CA THR A 150 34.64 -37.19 42.62
C THR A 150 33.52 -37.52 41.63
N PHE A 151 32.53 -38.28 42.08
CA PHE A 151 31.23 -38.43 41.40
C PHE A 151 30.15 -38.73 42.43
N THR A 152 28.89 -38.71 42.00
CA THR A 152 27.74 -39.07 42.83
C THR A 152 27.01 -40.22 42.14
N PRO A 153 26.85 -41.40 42.78
CA PRO A 153 26.03 -42.48 42.25
C PRO A 153 24.58 -42.06 42.13
N ASP A 154 24.01 -42.17 40.93
CA ASP A 154 22.64 -41.79 40.60
C ASP A 154 21.63 -42.93 40.72
N LEU A 155 22.10 -44.18 40.77
CA LEU A 155 21.30 -45.40 40.86
C LEU A 155 21.94 -46.41 41.83
N ALA A 156 21.14 -47.31 42.39
CA ALA A 156 21.65 -48.41 43.20
C ALA A 156 22.39 -49.46 42.33
N GLY A 157 23.45 -50.04 42.88
CA GLY A 157 24.28 -51.06 42.23
C GLY A 157 25.78 -50.75 42.23
N ASP A 158 26.54 -51.57 41.51
CA ASP A 158 28.01 -51.51 41.50
C ASP A 158 28.54 -50.64 40.35
N TYR A 159 29.36 -49.65 40.72
CA TYR A 159 30.16 -48.85 39.81
C TYR A 159 31.62 -49.30 39.91
N VAL A 160 32.21 -49.79 38.83
CA VAL A 160 33.62 -50.21 38.79
C VAL A 160 34.38 -49.22 37.94
N LEU A 161 35.43 -48.62 38.51
CA LEU A 161 36.31 -47.67 37.84
C LEU A 161 37.73 -48.22 37.81
N SER A 162 38.50 -47.80 36.82
CA SER A 162 39.94 -48.08 36.77
C SER A 162 40.78 -46.83 36.64
N LEU A 163 41.97 -46.90 37.25
CA LEU A 163 43.03 -45.91 37.17
C LEU A 163 44.19 -46.48 36.36
N ILE A 164 44.70 -45.69 35.42
CA ILE A 164 46.03 -45.84 34.83
C ILE A 164 46.84 -44.58 35.20
N VAL A 165 48.11 -44.75 35.56
CA VAL A 165 49.06 -43.64 35.73
C VAL A 165 50.17 -43.72 34.69
N ASN A 166 50.81 -42.60 34.36
CA ASN A 166 51.86 -42.53 33.35
C ASN A 166 52.95 -41.52 33.77
N ASP A 167 54.21 -41.94 33.68
CA ASP A 167 55.43 -41.21 34.10
C ASP A 167 55.87 -40.09 33.12
N GLY A 168 55.21 -39.99 31.96
CA GLY A 168 55.60 -39.12 30.84
C GLY A 168 56.17 -39.89 29.64
N THR A 169 56.44 -41.19 29.80
CA THR A 169 57.01 -42.10 28.80
C THR A 169 56.17 -43.37 28.61
N ILE A 170 55.72 -44.04 29.69
CA ILE A 170 54.94 -45.29 29.65
C ILE A 170 53.82 -45.35 30.71
N PRO A 171 52.70 -46.05 30.42
CA PRO A 171 51.60 -46.22 31.36
C PRO A 171 51.78 -47.44 32.27
N SER A 172 51.15 -47.40 33.44
CA SER A 172 50.95 -48.53 34.34
C SER A 172 50.04 -49.60 33.71
N SER A 173 50.03 -50.79 34.32
CA SER A 173 48.82 -51.63 34.27
C SER A 173 47.67 -50.91 34.96
N ALA A 174 46.44 -51.12 34.52
CA ALA A 174 45.27 -50.55 35.20
C ALA A 174 45.04 -51.21 36.57
N ASP A 175 44.73 -50.41 37.58
CA ASP A 175 44.18 -50.85 38.87
C ASP A 175 42.69 -50.46 38.96
N THR A 176 41.90 -51.14 39.80
CA THR A 176 40.43 -50.99 39.84
C THR A 176 39.88 -50.80 41.25
N VAL A 177 38.86 -49.95 41.37
CA VAL A 177 38.07 -49.73 42.58
C VAL A 177 36.58 -49.94 42.29
N ALA A 178 35.88 -50.63 43.20
CA ALA A 178 34.45 -50.84 43.16
C ALA A 178 33.72 -49.96 44.18
N ILE A 179 32.62 -49.35 43.75
CA ILE A 179 31.78 -48.48 44.56
C ILE A 179 30.36 -49.06 44.51
N THR A 180 29.92 -49.70 45.60
CA THR A 180 28.57 -50.24 45.73
C THR A 180 27.64 -49.16 46.29
N ALA A 181 26.78 -48.60 45.44
CA ALA A 181 25.72 -47.71 45.86
C ALA A 181 24.50 -48.53 46.29
N THR A 182 23.90 -48.17 47.42
CA THR A 182 22.65 -48.76 47.91
C THR A 182 21.60 -47.69 48.11
N GLN A 183 20.33 -48.08 47.97
CA GLN A 183 19.18 -47.22 48.21
C GLN A 183 18.30 -47.94 49.24
N THR A 184 17.84 -47.21 50.25
CA THR A 184 16.83 -47.71 51.20
C THR A 184 15.45 -47.36 50.67
N ASN A 185 14.59 -48.36 50.47
CA ASN A 185 13.22 -48.13 50.05
C ASN A 185 12.39 -47.48 51.18
N THR A 186 11.52 -46.53 50.83
CA THR A 186 10.66 -45.77 51.74
C THR A 186 9.20 -46.09 51.45
N ALA A 187 8.45 -46.51 52.48
CA ALA A 187 7.04 -46.87 52.30
C ALA A 187 6.23 -45.72 51.64
N PRO A 188 5.34 -46.05 50.68
CA PRO A 188 4.64 -45.05 49.87
C PRO A 188 3.56 -44.29 50.64
N THR A 189 3.00 -43.26 50.02
CA THR A 189 1.90 -42.46 50.57
C THR A 189 0.63 -42.62 49.72
N ALA A 190 -0.44 -43.15 50.30
CA ALA A 190 -1.75 -43.15 49.67
C ALA A 190 -2.35 -41.73 49.69
N ASN A 191 -3.16 -41.44 48.67
CA ASN A 191 -4.07 -40.32 48.64
C ASN A 191 -5.36 -40.79 47.95
N ALA A 192 -6.46 -40.82 48.71
CA ALA A 192 -7.76 -41.29 48.26
C ALA A 192 -8.53 -40.21 47.47
N GLY A 193 -8.14 -38.94 47.61
CA GLY A 193 -8.90 -37.77 47.15
C GLY A 193 -9.77 -37.17 48.25
N SER A 194 -10.52 -36.12 47.90
CA SER A 194 -11.41 -35.44 48.83
C SER A 194 -12.71 -36.19 49.08
N ASP A 195 -13.36 -35.86 50.20
CA ASP A 195 -14.77 -36.18 50.45
C ASP A 195 -15.67 -35.75 49.27
N GLN A 196 -16.79 -36.46 49.07
CA GLN A 196 -17.75 -36.18 47.98
C GLN A 196 -19.19 -36.19 48.50
N ASN A 197 -20.03 -35.32 47.95
CA ASN A 197 -21.48 -35.41 48.07
C ASN A 197 -22.05 -35.99 46.77
N VAL A 198 -23.01 -36.91 46.86
CA VAL A 198 -23.63 -37.55 45.68
C VAL A 198 -25.12 -37.79 45.90
N GLU A 199 -25.89 -37.82 44.81
CA GLU A 199 -27.25 -38.35 44.90
C GLU A 199 -27.26 -39.87 45.14
N THR A 200 -28.23 -40.34 45.91
CA THR A 200 -28.44 -41.77 46.13
C THR A 200 -28.81 -42.47 44.82
N THR A 201 -28.24 -43.66 44.62
CA THR A 201 -28.22 -44.48 43.39
C THR A 201 -27.28 -44.05 42.26
N ASN A 202 -26.54 -42.93 42.39
CA ASN A 202 -25.52 -42.57 41.42
C ASN A 202 -24.23 -43.42 41.55
N LEU A 203 -23.46 -43.46 40.46
CA LEU A 203 -22.16 -44.13 40.39
C LEU A 203 -21.06 -43.21 40.93
N VAL A 204 -20.46 -43.59 42.04
CA VAL A 204 -19.34 -42.89 42.69
C VAL A 204 -18.03 -43.34 42.05
N THR A 205 -17.13 -42.38 41.76
CA THR A 205 -15.79 -42.63 41.23
C THR A 205 -14.71 -42.23 42.22
N LEU A 206 -13.77 -43.13 42.47
CA LEU A 206 -12.63 -42.99 43.39
C LEU A 206 -11.33 -43.04 42.58
N SER A 207 -10.32 -42.23 42.91
CA SER A 207 -9.07 -42.12 42.14
C SER A 207 -7.85 -42.06 43.04
N GLY A 208 -6.99 -43.09 42.97
CA GLY A 208 -5.74 -43.16 43.72
C GLY A 208 -4.60 -42.37 43.07
N THR A 209 -4.84 -41.65 41.98
CA THR A 209 -3.83 -40.98 41.13
C THR A 209 -2.94 -39.95 41.82
N ALA A 210 -3.33 -39.47 43.01
CA ALA A 210 -2.52 -38.56 43.82
C ALA A 210 -1.63 -39.29 44.85
N SER A 211 -1.68 -40.63 44.90
CA SER A 211 -0.78 -41.45 45.70
C SER A 211 0.62 -41.43 45.09
N SER A 212 1.66 -41.40 45.92
CA SER A 212 3.04 -41.23 45.48
C SER A 212 4.00 -42.12 46.25
N ASP A 213 5.04 -42.53 45.55
CA ASP A 213 6.18 -43.24 46.10
C ASP A 213 7.42 -42.31 46.10
N PRO A 214 8.22 -42.23 47.19
CA PRO A 214 9.38 -41.34 47.24
C PRO A 214 10.50 -41.72 46.25
N GLU A 215 10.65 -43.01 46.00
CA GLU A 215 11.62 -43.58 45.05
C GLU A 215 11.04 -43.66 43.61
N ASN A 216 9.72 -43.47 43.46
CA ASN A 216 8.89 -43.58 42.24
C ASN A 216 8.64 -45.04 41.80
N ASP A 217 8.62 -45.98 42.74
CA ASP A 217 8.30 -47.38 42.47
C ASP A 217 6.81 -47.61 42.10
N SER A 218 6.52 -48.77 41.49
CA SER A 218 5.26 -49.00 40.77
C SER A 218 4.11 -49.43 41.69
N LEU A 219 3.41 -48.43 42.24
CA LEU A 219 2.28 -48.64 43.15
C LEU A 219 1.20 -49.60 42.64
N THR A 220 0.81 -50.53 43.51
CA THR A 220 -0.47 -51.26 43.47
C THR A 220 -1.45 -50.68 44.50
N TYR A 221 -2.76 -50.80 44.24
CA TYR A 221 -3.81 -50.10 44.97
C TYR A 221 -4.76 -51.10 45.65
N LEU A 222 -5.28 -50.76 46.84
CA LEU A 222 -6.31 -51.54 47.52
C LEU A 222 -7.36 -50.62 48.17
N TRP A 223 -8.53 -50.56 47.55
CA TRP A 223 -9.71 -49.87 48.03
C TRP A 223 -10.60 -50.77 48.89
N SER A 224 -11.12 -50.22 49.99
CA SER A 224 -12.09 -50.90 50.86
C SER A 224 -13.06 -49.91 51.51
N PHE A 225 -14.21 -50.41 51.99
CA PHE A 225 -15.09 -49.63 52.87
C PHE A 225 -14.64 -49.81 54.33
N ALA A 226 -14.38 -48.71 55.03
CA ALA A 226 -14.28 -48.68 56.48
C ALA A 226 -15.68 -48.68 57.13
N SER A 227 -16.66 -48.04 56.50
CA SER A 227 -18.08 -48.10 56.88
C SER A 227 -19.00 -47.89 55.67
N ILE A 228 -20.24 -48.39 55.78
CA ILE A 228 -21.35 -48.14 54.85
C ILE A 228 -22.64 -47.90 55.65
N PRO A 229 -23.68 -47.27 55.08
CA PRO A 229 -24.97 -47.08 55.75
C PRO A 229 -25.61 -48.39 56.20
N THR A 230 -26.39 -48.34 57.28
CA THR A 230 -27.02 -49.56 57.82
C THR A 230 -28.06 -50.12 56.85
N ASN A 231 -27.90 -51.39 56.48
CA ASN A 231 -28.62 -52.12 55.42
C ASN A 231 -28.18 -51.83 53.97
N SER A 232 -27.11 -51.06 53.75
CA SER A 232 -26.46 -50.93 52.44
C SER A 232 -25.89 -52.28 51.97
N ASN A 233 -25.90 -52.49 50.65
CA ASN A 233 -25.35 -53.63 49.94
C ASN A 233 -24.28 -53.18 48.94
N ALA A 234 -23.74 -51.97 49.08
CA ALA A 234 -22.75 -51.40 48.17
C ALA A 234 -21.47 -52.25 48.09
N THR A 235 -20.94 -52.40 46.88
CA THR A 235 -19.72 -53.17 46.60
C THR A 235 -18.82 -52.41 45.65
N LEU A 236 -17.52 -52.37 45.95
CA LEU A 236 -16.52 -51.79 45.06
C LEU A 236 -16.31 -52.64 43.80
N SER A 237 -16.37 -51.99 42.64
CA SER A 237 -15.97 -52.49 41.34
C SER A 237 -14.62 -51.87 40.96
N GLY A 238 -13.61 -52.72 40.79
CA GLY A 238 -12.21 -52.28 40.63
C GLY A 238 -11.52 -52.01 41.98
N ALA A 239 -11.71 -52.85 43.00
CA ALA A 239 -11.12 -52.64 44.32
C ALA A 239 -9.58 -52.65 44.32
N SER A 240 -8.93 -53.31 43.36
CA SER A 240 -7.46 -53.35 43.21
C SER A 240 -6.91 -52.53 42.03
N SER A 241 -7.72 -51.62 41.46
CA SER A 241 -7.29 -50.71 40.39
C SER A 241 -7.10 -49.28 40.88
N LEU A 242 -6.22 -48.56 40.17
CA LEU A 242 -5.91 -47.13 40.34
C LEU A 242 -7.17 -46.28 40.58
N ASN A 243 -8.18 -46.48 39.72
CA ASN A 243 -9.52 -45.92 39.91
C ASN A 243 -10.46 -47.04 40.32
N SER A 244 -11.40 -46.74 41.22
CA SER A 244 -12.41 -47.66 41.73
C SER A 244 -13.80 -47.02 41.68
N THR A 245 -14.85 -47.84 41.76
CA THR A 245 -16.24 -47.35 41.64
C THR A 245 -17.20 -48.11 42.54
N PHE A 246 -18.26 -47.47 43.00
CA PHE A 246 -19.41 -48.15 43.62
C PHE A 246 -20.70 -47.38 43.34
N ILE A 247 -21.86 -47.97 43.65
CA ILE A 247 -23.15 -47.28 43.63
C ILE A 247 -23.57 -47.03 45.08
N ALA A 248 -23.85 -45.77 45.43
CA ALA A 248 -24.36 -45.40 46.75
C ALA A 248 -25.85 -45.79 46.85
N ASP A 249 -26.14 -47.02 47.26
CA ASP A 249 -27.47 -47.62 47.22
C ASP A 249 -28.49 -47.10 48.26
N LEU A 250 -28.06 -46.32 49.25
CA LEU A 250 -28.88 -45.71 50.30
C LEU A 250 -28.34 -44.35 50.73
N ASP A 251 -29.21 -43.46 51.21
CA ASP A 251 -28.84 -42.22 51.89
C ASP A 251 -27.96 -42.50 53.12
N GLY A 252 -26.91 -41.71 53.30
CA GLY A 252 -25.99 -41.79 54.43
C GLY A 252 -24.51 -41.70 54.06
N GLU A 253 -23.67 -42.00 55.04
CA GLU A 253 -22.21 -41.89 54.94
C GLU A 253 -21.56 -43.24 54.56
N TYR A 254 -20.72 -43.23 53.53
CA TYR A 254 -19.83 -44.32 53.14
C TYR A 254 -18.38 -43.86 53.35
N VAL A 255 -17.66 -44.42 54.32
CA VAL A 255 -16.25 -44.09 54.53
C VAL A 255 -15.38 -45.10 53.80
N LEU A 256 -14.56 -44.62 52.87
CA LEU A 256 -13.65 -45.40 52.05
C LEU A 256 -12.24 -45.39 52.66
N SER A 257 -11.41 -46.32 52.21
CA SER A 257 -10.01 -46.44 52.63
C SER A 257 -9.17 -46.96 51.48
N LEU A 258 -8.09 -46.25 51.16
CA LEU A 258 -7.09 -46.64 50.18
C LEU A 258 -5.77 -46.99 50.88
N VAL A 259 -5.22 -48.17 50.58
CA VAL A 259 -3.80 -48.50 50.79
C VAL A 259 -3.10 -48.52 49.43
N VAL A 260 -1.83 -48.11 49.37
CA VAL A 260 -0.96 -48.38 48.22
C VAL A 260 0.31 -49.13 48.65
N ASN A 261 0.84 -49.95 47.73
CA ASN A 261 1.96 -50.86 47.95
C ASN A 261 2.97 -50.75 46.79
N ASP A 262 4.23 -50.48 47.10
CA ASP A 262 5.36 -50.34 46.16
C ASP A 262 5.85 -51.70 45.60
N GLY A 263 5.71 -52.76 46.39
CA GLY A 263 6.24 -54.11 46.15
C GLY A 263 6.91 -54.77 47.36
N GLU A 264 7.28 -53.99 48.39
CA GLU A 264 7.92 -54.40 49.65
C GLU A 264 7.21 -53.85 50.90
N PHE A 265 6.74 -52.60 50.88
CA PHE A 265 6.02 -51.91 51.95
C PHE A 265 4.64 -51.40 51.52
N ASP A 266 3.84 -50.99 52.50
CA ASP A 266 2.54 -50.36 52.27
C ASP A 266 2.46 -49.00 52.95
N SER A 267 1.61 -48.16 52.39
CA SER A 267 1.31 -46.84 52.89
C SER A 267 0.47 -46.85 54.15
N GLU A 268 0.49 -45.69 54.81
CA GLU A 268 -0.65 -45.20 55.58
C GLU A 268 -1.95 -45.31 54.76
N VAL A 269 -3.06 -45.74 55.38
CA VAL A 269 -4.37 -45.58 54.76
C VAL A 269 -4.73 -44.10 54.75
N ASP A 270 -5.15 -43.64 53.58
CA ASP A 270 -5.93 -42.41 53.46
C ASP A 270 -7.43 -42.74 53.42
N GLN A 271 -8.26 -41.90 54.04
CA GLN A 271 -9.70 -42.09 54.16
C GLN A 271 -10.44 -40.86 53.63
N LEU A 272 -11.50 -41.12 52.88
CA LEU A 272 -12.49 -40.12 52.45
C LEU A 272 -13.89 -40.57 52.83
N SER A 273 -14.80 -39.61 52.94
CA SER A 273 -16.22 -39.81 53.20
C SER A 273 -17.06 -39.45 51.97
N ILE A 274 -17.98 -40.34 51.58
CA ILE A 274 -18.98 -40.09 50.55
C ILE A 274 -20.34 -39.95 51.25
N THR A 275 -20.95 -38.77 51.14
CA THR A 275 -22.30 -38.52 51.68
C THR A 275 -23.35 -38.63 50.57
N ALA A 276 -24.21 -39.64 50.66
CA ALA A 276 -25.31 -39.88 49.73
C ALA A 276 -26.64 -39.31 50.24
N SER A 277 -27.44 -38.70 49.36
CA SER A 277 -28.77 -38.14 49.69
C SER A 277 -29.77 -38.32 48.54
N THR A 278 -31.05 -38.60 48.83
CA THR A 278 -32.16 -38.56 47.85
C THR A 278 -32.70 -37.15 47.59
N SER A 279 -32.13 -36.14 48.23
CA SER A 279 -32.39 -34.74 47.91
C SER A 279 -31.17 -33.87 48.21
N GLN A 280 -30.32 -33.65 47.19
CA GLN A 280 -29.56 -32.41 47.11
C GLN A 280 -30.52 -31.29 46.69
N SER A 281 -30.30 -30.07 47.20
CA SER A 281 -30.97 -28.89 46.68
C SER A 281 -29.96 -28.21 45.79
N ASN A 282 -30.21 -28.20 44.48
CA ASN A 282 -29.36 -27.56 43.47
C ASN A 282 -28.86 -26.20 43.97
N THR A 283 -27.54 -26.06 44.06
CA THR A 283 -26.85 -24.80 44.32
C THR A 283 -26.77 -24.04 43.00
N ALA A 284 -27.17 -22.77 42.94
CA ALA A 284 -27.02 -22.02 41.70
C ALA A 284 -25.54 -21.78 41.40
N PRO A 285 -25.08 -21.90 40.14
CA PRO A 285 -23.69 -21.69 39.77
C PRO A 285 -23.27 -20.24 39.96
N VAL A 286 -21.96 -20.01 39.94
CA VAL A 286 -21.33 -18.70 40.11
C VAL A 286 -20.68 -18.31 38.79
N ALA A 287 -21.21 -17.27 38.16
CA ALA A 287 -20.57 -16.60 37.03
C ALA A 287 -19.30 -15.86 37.50
N ASN A 288 -18.33 -15.76 36.62
CA ASN A 288 -17.14 -14.93 36.76
C ASN A 288 -16.87 -14.29 35.40
N ALA A 289 -17.08 -12.99 35.28
CA ALA A 289 -16.96 -12.24 34.01
C ALA A 289 -15.52 -11.81 33.68
N GLY A 290 -14.54 -12.23 34.49
CA GLY A 290 -13.13 -11.87 34.34
C GLY A 290 -12.78 -10.57 35.07
N ILE A 291 -11.92 -9.74 34.47
CA ILE A 291 -11.52 -8.44 35.01
C ILE A 291 -11.84 -7.31 34.04
N ASP A 292 -12.11 -6.12 34.58
CA ASP A 292 -12.25 -4.89 33.82
C ASP A 292 -11.03 -4.65 32.92
N GLN A 293 -11.26 -4.14 31.71
CA GLN A 293 -10.22 -3.95 30.70
C GLN A 293 -10.11 -2.48 30.27
N SER A 294 -8.94 -2.12 29.74
CA SER A 294 -8.73 -0.82 29.09
C SER A 294 -8.05 -1.03 27.74
N VAL A 295 -8.69 -0.54 26.68
CA VAL A 295 -8.29 -0.73 25.27
C VAL A 295 -8.51 0.57 24.48
N ASN A 296 -8.09 0.61 23.22
CA ASN A 296 -8.37 1.73 22.32
C ASN A 296 -9.56 1.44 21.40
N SER A 297 -10.15 2.50 20.83
CA SER A 297 -11.13 2.34 19.74
C SER A 297 -10.51 1.57 18.57
N GLY A 298 -11.20 0.54 18.10
CA GLY A 298 -10.74 -0.40 17.06
C GLY A 298 -10.10 -1.70 17.59
N ASP A 299 -9.76 -1.79 18.87
CA ASP A 299 -9.17 -3.03 19.45
C ASP A 299 -10.19 -4.18 19.54
N LEU A 300 -9.71 -5.41 19.43
CA LEU A 300 -10.50 -6.64 19.67
C LEU A 300 -10.45 -7.01 21.16
N VAL A 301 -11.57 -6.80 21.85
CA VAL A 301 -11.78 -7.20 23.24
C VAL A 301 -12.09 -8.68 23.29
N ASN A 302 -11.39 -9.42 24.17
CA ASN A 302 -11.65 -10.84 24.42
C ASN A 302 -12.11 -10.97 25.88
N LEU A 303 -13.20 -11.70 26.10
CA LEU A 303 -13.75 -11.95 27.43
C LEU A 303 -13.41 -13.39 27.84
N ASP A 304 -13.39 -13.66 29.15
CA ASP A 304 -13.04 -14.98 29.69
C ASP A 304 -13.96 -15.33 30.87
N GLY A 305 -14.95 -16.16 30.58
CA GLY A 305 -15.89 -16.71 31.55
C GLY A 305 -15.45 -18.03 32.16
N SER A 306 -14.31 -18.60 31.75
CA SER A 306 -13.89 -19.98 32.06
C SER A 306 -13.62 -20.24 33.55
N ALA A 307 -13.46 -19.17 34.34
CA ALA A 307 -13.34 -19.21 35.80
C ALA A 307 -14.71 -19.23 36.53
N SER A 308 -15.83 -19.33 35.79
CA SER A 308 -17.15 -19.63 36.33
C SER A 308 -17.20 -21.06 36.86
N SER A 309 -18.04 -21.34 37.86
CA SER A 309 -18.08 -22.66 38.51
C SER A 309 -19.45 -23.03 39.05
N ASP A 310 -19.73 -24.32 39.09
CA ASP A 310 -20.84 -24.89 39.85
C ASP A 310 -20.34 -25.60 41.12
N ALA A 311 -21.18 -25.64 42.17
CA ALA A 311 -20.85 -26.19 43.47
C ALA A 311 -21.29 -27.64 43.69
N ASP A 312 -22.28 -28.12 42.94
CA ASP A 312 -22.71 -29.53 42.94
C ASP A 312 -22.00 -30.35 41.84
N GLY A 313 -21.37 -29.67 40.87
CA GLY A 313 -20.51 -30.23 39.83
C GLY A 313 -21.15 -30.29 38.44
N ASP A 314 -22.31 -29.64 38.24
CA ASP A 314 -23.07 -29.69 37.00
C ASP A 314 -22.41 -28.91 35.85
N SER A 315 -22.73 -29.29 34.61
CA SER A 315 -22.10 -28.72 33.41
C SER A 315 -22.69 -27.36 33.06
N ILE A 316 -21.94 -26.30 33.33
CA ILE A 316 -22.38 -24.92 33.05
C ILE A 316 -22.38 -24.55 31.56
N THR A 317 -23.32 -23.68 31.19
CA THR A 317 -23.47 -23.02 29.89
C THR A 317 -23.44 -21.51 30.07
N TYR A 318 -22.99 -20.76 29.06
CA TYR A 318 -22.70 -19.32 29.16
C TYR A 318 -23.74 -18.47 28.40
N SER A 319 -23.96 -17.26 28.89
CA SER A 319 -24.84 -16.25 28.27
C SER A 319 -24.33 -14.85 28.58
N TRP A 320 -23.65 -14.24 27.60
CA TRP A 320 -23.14 -12.87 27.67
C TRP A 320 -24.12 -11.84 27.07
N SER A 321 -24.15 -10.63 27.62
CA SER A 321 -24.92 -9.51 27.06
C SER A 321 -24.34 -8.14 27.41
N PHE A 322 -24.37 -7.19 26.47
CA PHE A 322 -24.16 -5.77 26.78
C PHE A 322 -25.31 -5.23 27.64
N ASP A 323 -24.96 -4.68 28.80
CA ASP A 323 -25.86 -3.89 29.64
C ASP A 323 -25.92 -2.43 29.17
N SER A 324 -24.78 -1.90 28.71
CA SER A 324 -24.67 -0.58 28.07
C SER A 324 -23.43 -0.47 27.18
N GLN A 325 -23.55 0.32 26.12
CA GLN A 325 -22.45 0.71 25.21
C GLN A 325 -22.60 2.19 24.80
N PRO A 326 -21.58 2.83 24.21
CA PRO A 326 -21.67 4.21 23.71
C PRO A 326 -22.83 4.39 22.72
N ALA A 327 -23.48 5.56 22.71
CA ALA A 327 -24.74 5.78 21.99
C ALA A 327 -24.65 5.69 20.45
N SER A 328 -23.44 5.77 19.89
CA SER A 328 -23.11 5.57 18.47
C SER A 328 -22.49 4.19 18.17
N SER A 329 -22.24 3.36 19.19
CA SER A 329 -21.62 2.05 19.02
C SER A 329 -22.56 1.03 18.37
N SER A 330 -22.01 0.28 17.42
CA SER A 330 -22.58 -0.85 16.70
C SER A 330 -21.97 -2.20 17.11
N ALA A 331 -21.18 -2.23 18.19
CA ALA A 331 -20.51 -3.43 18.69
C ALA A 331 -21.48 -4.60 18.93
N ASN A 332 -21.02 -5.82 18.61
CA ASN A 332 -21.73 -7.08 18.80
C ASN A 332 -20.70 -8.16 19.20
N LEU A 333 -21.12 -9.11 20.04
CA LEU A 333 -20.34 -10.30 20.38
C LEU A 333 -20.35 -11.31 19.22
N ASP A 334 -19.26 -12.03 19.03
CA ASP A 334 -19.10 -13.08 18.01
C ASP A 334 -19.94 -14.35 18.29
N ASP A 335 -19.84 -14.90 19.50
CA ASP A 335 -20.68 -15.97 20.03
C ASP A 335 -20.93 -15.74 21.53
N ALA A 336 -22.03 -15.05 21.84
CA ALA A 336 -22.45 -14.77 23.22
C ALA A 336 -22.76 -16.01 24.09
N SER A 337 -22.69 -17.24 23.54
CA SER A 337 -22.83 -18.50 24.27
C SER A 337 -21.50 -19.23 24.53
N SER A 338 -20.38 -18.66 24.07
CA SER A 338 -19.02 -19.14 24.35
C SER A 338 -18.56 -18.85 25.79
N ASP A 339 -17.61 -19.64 26.29
CA ASP A 339 -16.85 -19.32 27.50
C ASP A 339 -15.88 -18.14 27.25
N MET A 340 -15.32 -18.05 26.04
CA MET A 340 -14.41 -16.98 25.61
C MET A 340 -14.91 -16.28 24.33
N PRO A 341 -15.89 -15.36 24.41
CA PRO A 341 -16.32 -14.54 23.26
C PRO A 341 -15.44 -13.29 23.06
N SER A 342 -15.59 -12.66 21.90
CA SER A 342 -14.92 -11.40 21.55
C SER A 342 -15.85 -10.36 20.92
N PHE A 343 -15.46 -9.08 20.97
CA PHE A 343 -16.09 -7.99 20.21
C PHE A 343 -15.07 -6.91 19.85
N THR A 344 -15.31 -6.14 18.79
CA THR A 344 -14.52 -4.95 18.46
C THR A 344 -15.07 -3.72 19.17
N ALA A 345 -14.23 -3.02 19.91
CA ALA A 345 -14.55 -1.77 20.60
C ALA A 345 -14.62 -0.61 19.59
N ASP A 346 -15.74 -0.43 18.91
CA ASP A 346 -15.84 0.48 17.77
C ASP A 346 -15.84 1.98 18.11
N VAL A 347 -16.28 2.39 19.30
CA VAL A 347 -16.39 3.79 19.75
C VAL A 347 -15.79 3.96 21.16
N GLY A 348 -15.11 5.08 21.42
CA GLY A 348 -14.62 5.39 22.77
C GLY A 348 -15.73 5.59 23.81
N GLY A 349 -15.48 5.17 25.05
CA GLY A 349 -16.43 5.21 26.17
C GLY A 349 -16.39 3.95 27.03
N GLU A 350 -17.37 3.79 27.91
CA GLU A 350 -17.54 2.55 28.70
C GLU A 350 -18.52 1.59 28.02
N TYR A 351 -18.12 0.33 27.91
CA TYR A 351 -18.99 -0.81 27.63
C TYR A 351 -19.13 -1.62 28.91
N SER A 352 -20.35 -1.95 29.29
CA SER A 352 -20.64 -2.80 30.45
C SER A 352 -21.32 -4.05 29.95
N LEU A 353 -20.81 -5.22 30.33
CA LEU A 353 -21.34 -6.52 29.94
C LEU A 353 -21.56 -7.41 31.16
N SER A 354 -22.67 -8.14 31.16
CA SER A 354 -22.97 -9.19 32.14
C SER A 354 -22.72 -10.57 31.55
N LEU A 355 -22.16 -11.47 32.37
CA LEU A 355 -22.20 -12.91 32.18
C LEU A 355 -23.22 -13.52 33.14
N VAL A 356 -24.11 -14.37 32.61
CA VAL A 356 -24.91 -15.33 33.37
C VAL A 356 -24.52 -16.73 32.94
N VAL A 357 -24.36 -17.66 33.89
CA VAL A 357 -24.17 -19.09 33.61
C VAL A 357 -25.36 -19.93 34.09
N ASN A 358 -25.60 -21.07 33.46
CA ASN A 358 -26.70 -21.98 33.77
C ASN A 358 -26.22 -23.44 33.82
N ASP A 359 -26.58 -24.16 34.88
CA ASP A 359 -26.22 -25.55 35.20
C ASP A 359 -27.14 -26.62 34.55
N GLY A 360 -28.18 -26.19 33.83
CA GLY A 360 -29.26 -27.02 33.30
C GLY A 360 -30.57 -26.95 34.11
N GLN A 361 -30.56 -26.33 35.30
CA GLN A 361 -31.68 -26.25 36.25
C GLN A 361 -31.99 -24.79 36.66
N THR A 362 -30.99 -23.95 36.92
CA THR A 362 -31.11 -22.53 37.31
C THR A 362 -29.97 -21.66 36.75
N ASN A 363 -30.23 -20.36 36.65
CA ASN A 363 -29.21 -19.37 36.33
C ASN A 363 -28.45 -18.96 37.60
N SER A 364 -27.18 -18.56 37.41
CA SER A 364 -26.43 -17.74 38.35
C SER A 364 -27.05 -16.35 38.53
N PRO A 365 -26.67 -15.60 39.57
CA PRO A 365 -26.62 -14.15 39.49
C PRO A 365 -25.74 -13.71 38.30
N ALA A 366 -26.03 -12.55 37.70
CA ALA A 366 -25.11 -11.96 36.75
C ALA A 366 -23.84 -11.47 37.46
N ASP A 367 -22.68 -11.73 36.85
CA ASP A 367 -21.44 -11.04 37.17
C ASP A 367 -21.07 -10.10 36.02
N GLN A 368 -20.42 -8.97 36.30
CA GLN A 368 -20.33 -7.85 35.36
C GLN A 368 -18.88 -7.38 35.15
N VAL A 369 -18.53 -7.11 33.90
CA VAL A 369 -17.22 -6.58 33.48
C VAL A 369 -17.38 -5.26 32.74
N VAL A 370 -16.47 -4.31 33.00
CA VAL A 370 -16.44 -3.00 32.35
C VAL A 370 -15.20 -2.89 31.45
N ILE A 371 -15.43 -2.49 30.20
CA ILE A 371 -14.40 -2.22 29.21
C ILE A 371 -14.34 -0.71 28.99
N THR A 372 -13.25 -0.09 29.42
CA THR A 372 -12.98 1.34 29.18
C THR A 372 -12.23 1.51 27.87
N VAL A 373 -12.82 2.20 26.91
CA VAL A 373 -12.28 2.38 25.55
C VAL A 373 -11.83 3.82 25.36
N THR A 374 -10.54 4.04 25.14
CA THR A 374 -9.99 5.37 24.81
C THR A 374 -9.99 5.61 23.30
N THR A 375 -10.47 6.76 22.86
CA THR A 375 -10.14 7.25 21.51
C THR A 375 -8.66 7.60 21.43
N VAL A 376 -8.06 7.35 20.28
CA VAL A 376 -6.76 7.89 19.88
C VAL A 376 -7.05 8.93 18.81
N ASN A 377 -6.61 10.17 19.01
CA ASN A 377 -6.81 11.25 18.06
C ASN A 377 -5.87 11.07 16.86
N SER A 378 -6.39 11.20 15.64
CA SER A 378 -5.65 11.35 14.40
C SER A 378 -5.49 12.84 14.09
N ALA A 379 -4.29 13.30 13.73
CA ALA A 379 -4.14 14.66 13.22
C ALA A 379 -4.96 14.84 11.92
N PRO A 380 -5.72 15.93 11.75
CA PRO A 380 -6.61 16.12 10.60
C PRO A 380 -5.84 16.38 9.30
N THR A 381 -6.52 16.24 8.17
CA THR A 381 -5.96 16.50 6.84
C THR A 381 -6.48 17.82 6.29
N ALA A 382 -5.57 18.78 6.09
CA ALA A 382 -5.85 20.01 5.35
C ALA A 382 -5.97 19.72 3.84
N ASN A 383 -6.80 20.50 3.16
CA ASN A 383 -6.86 20.61 1.71
C ASN A 383 -7.04 22.09 1.36
N ALA A 384 -6.06 22.70 0.70
CA ALA A 384 -6.02 24.12 0.38
C ALA A 384 -6.67 24.48 -0.97
N GLY A 385 -7.15 23.48 -1.73
CA GLY A 385 -7.55 23.61 -3.13
C GLY A 385 -6.39 23.39 -4.10
N ILE A 386 -6.67 23.48 -5.40
CA ILE A 386 -5.66 23.36 -6.47
C ILE A 386 -4.98 24.70 -6.75
N ASP A 387 -3.74 24.68 -7.24
CA ASP A 387 -3.05 25.86 -7.75
C ASP A 387 -3.83 26.49 -8.92
N ILE A 388 -4.04 27.81 -8.91
CA ILE A 388 -4.85 28.51 -9.94
C ILE A 388 -4.16 29.74 -10.55
N GLN A 389 -4.50 30.02 -11.80
CA GLN A 389 -4.11 31.23 -12.52
C GLN A 389 -5.24 32.26 -12.44
N ILE A 390 -4.91 33.52 -12.21
CA ILE A 390 -5.90 34.59 -12.00
C ILE A 390 -5.50 35.90 -12.66
N SER A 391 -6.50 36.76 -12.89
CA SER A 391 -6.27 38.14 -13.30
C SER A 391 -5.88 39.06 -12.15
N LYS A 392 -4.98 40.00 -12.44
CA LYS A 392 -4.68 41.10 -11.52
C LYS A 392 -5.94 41.89 -11.21
N ASP A 393 -6.12 42.27 -9.94
CA ASP A 393 -7.31 42.89 -9.36
C ASP A 393 -8.57 41.99 -9.30
N THR A 394 -8.48 40.69 -9.63
CA THR A 394 -9.55 39.71 -9.37
C THR A 394 -9.73 39.48 -7.86
N LEU A 395 -10.98 39.39 -7.42
CA LEU A 395 -11.36 38.90 -6.10
C LEU A 395 -11.47 37.37 -6.14
N VAL A 396 -10.60 36.69 -5.41
CA VAL A 396 -10.55 35.23 -5.30
C VAL A 396 -11.10 34.80 -3.94
N ASN A 397 -11.78 33.67 -3.90
CA ASN A 397 -12.07 32.95 -2.65
C ASN A 397 -11.26 31.65 -2.69
N LEU A 398 -10.48 31.38 -1.64
CA LEU A 398 -9.89 30.05 -1.43
C LEU A 398 -10.98 29.13 -0.87
N ASP A 399 -10.81 27.81 -0.90
CA ASP A 399 -11.76 26.89 -0.25
C ASP A 399 -11.07 25.71 0.43
N ALA A 400 -11.24 25.62 1.75
CA ALA A 400 -10.79 24.52 2.58
C ALA A 400 -11.88 23.47 2.85
N SER A 401 -13.05 23.53 2.19
CA SER A 401 -14.21 22.67 2.47
C SER A 401 -13.95 21.17 2.25
N ALA A 402 -12.91 20.82 1.48
CA ALA A 402 -12.44 19.47 1.26
C ALA A 402 -11.43 18.97 2.32
N SER A 403 -11.12 19.77 3.36
CA SER A 403 -10.36 19.33 4.52
C SER A 403 -11.18 18.36 5.37
N SER A 404 -10.53 17.34 5.93
CA SER A 404 -11.22 16.22 6.59
C SER A 404 -10.54 15.77 7.87
N ASP A 405 -11.35 15.35 8.84
CA ASP A 405 -10.91 14.61 10.02
C ASP A 405 -11.35 13.13 9.94
N ASN A 406 -10.59 12.22 10.56
CA ASN A 406 -10.87 10.78 10.56
C ASN A 406 -11.94 10.37 11.60
N GLU A 407 -11.93 11.00 12.77
CA GLU A 407 -12.86 10.69 13.86
C GLU A 407 -14.18 11.49 13.73
N GLY A 408 -14.19 12.52 12.88
CA GLY A 408 -15.33 13.36 12.54
C GLY A 408 -15.42 14.66 13.34
N ASP A 409 -14.31 15.09 13.96
CA ASP A 409 -14.27 16.26 14.82
C ASP A 409 -14.33 17.60 14.06
N SER A 410 -14.70 18.66 14.79
CA SER A 410 -15.09 19.95 14.19
C SER A 410 -13.88 20.83 13.87
N LEU A 411 -13.44 20.81 12.61
CA LEU A 411 -12.29 21.57 12.13
C LEU A 411 -12.41 23.09 12.32
N THR A 412 -11.28 23.69 12.71
CA THR A 412 -10.99 25.12 12.63
C THR A 412 -9.87 25.38 11.63
N TYR A 413 -9.87 26.53 10.98
CA TYR A 413 -8.99 26.85 9.85
C TYR A 413 -8.01 27.98 10.20
N SER A 414 -6.80 27.91 9.66
CA SER A 414 -5.77 28.94 9.78
C SER A 414 -5.02 29.09 8.46
N TRP A 415 -5.38 30.14 7.72
CA TRP A 415 -4.70 30.53 6.48
C TRP A 415 -3.60 31.57 6.71
N THR A 416 -2.50 31.46 5.98
CA THR A 416 -1.41 32.45 5.96
C THR A 416 -0.95 32.76 4.54
N ILE A 417 -0.62 34.02 4.25
CA ILE A 417 0.05 34.41 2.98
C ILE A 417 1.55 34.37 3.24
N ASP A 418 2.24 33.36 2.69
CA ASP A 418 3.67 33.15 2.92
C ASP A 418 4.54 34.01 2.01
N THR A 419 4.12 34.15 0.75
CA THR A 419 4.75 35.05 -0.23
C THR A 419 3.70 35.73 -1.10
N ALA A 420 4.01 36.97 -1.50
CA ALA A 420 3.23 37.78 -2.42
C ALA A 420 4.20 38.62 -3.29
N PRO A 421 3.77 39.11 -4.47
CA PRO A 421 4.64 39.86 -5.38
C PRO A 421 5.19 41.16 -4.77
N ALA A 422 6.36 41.58 -5.25
CA ALA A 422 7.07 42.72 -4.70
C ALA A 422 6.30 44.04 -4.92
N GLY A 423 5.71 44.57 -3.83
CA GLY A 423 4.86 45.76 -3.84
C GLY A 423 3.37 45.49 -3.60
N SER A 424 2.98 44.22 -3.50
CA SER A 424 1.62 43.82 -3.11
C SER A 424 1.25 44.30 -1.70
N THR A 425 -0.03 44.60 -1.54
CA THR A 425 -0.72 44.94 -0.29
C THR A 425 -1.90 44.00 -0.01
N ALA A 426 -1.96 42.86 -0.70
CA ALA A 426 -3.01 41.86 -0.58
C ALA A 426 -3.19 41.39 0.87
N SER A 427 -4.44 41.13 1.24
CA SER A 427 -4.82 40.60 2.55
C SER A 427 -6.12 39.80 2.43
N MET A 428 -6.26 38.77 3.27
CA MET A 428 -7.47 37.95 3.35
C MET A 428 -8.54 38.65 4.20
N SER A 429 -9.80 38.44 3.84
CA SER A 429 -10.98 39.01 4.53
C SER A 429 -11.19 38.44 5.93
N ASP A 430 -11.03 37.13 6.11
CA ASP A 430 -10.97 36.44 7.40
C ASP A 430 -10.15 35.16 7.24
N SER A 431 -8.92 35.15 7.79
CA SER A 431 -7.99 34.02 7.68
C SER A 431 -8.38 32.78 8.51
N THR A 432 -9.51 32.83 9.23
CA THR A 432 -10.06 31.70 10.01
C THR A 432 -11.33 31.09 9.40
N ASN A 433 -11.76 31.61 8.25
CA ASN A 433 -12.88 31.08 7.49
C ASN A 433 -12.47 29.82 6.70
N VAL A 434 -13.43 28.93 6.43
CA VAL A 434 -13.26 27.82 5.47
C VAL A 434 -13.02 28.34 4.06
N SER A 435 -13.66 29.46 3.69
CA SER A 435 -13.46 30.14 2.41
C SER A 435 -13.11 31.62 2.64
N PRO A 436 -11.81 31.95 2.83
CA PRO A 436 -11.34 33.33 2.90
C PRO A 436 -11.30 33.94 1.49
N SER A 437 -11.41 35.27 1.40
CA SER A 437 -11.29 35.99 0.13
C SER A 437 -10.18 37.02 0.13
N PHE A 438 -9.49 37.20 -1.00
CA PHE A 438 -8.44 38.21 -1.17
C PHE A 438 -8.47 38.79 -2.60
N THR A 439 -7.77 39.91 -2.81
CA THR A 439 -7.60 40.50 -4.15
C THR A 439 -6.13 40.48 -4.56
N ALA A 440 -5.85 39.96 -5.75
CA ALA A 440 -4.50 39.84 -6.30
C ALA A 440 -4.04 41.16 -6.94
N ASP A 441 -3.61 42.12 -6.12
CA ASP A 441 -3.35 43.51 -6.51
C ASP A 441 -2.10 43.74 -7.39
N VAL A 442 -1.19 42.78 -7.48
CA VAL A 442 0.08 42.85 -8.25
C VAL A 442 0.33 41.53 -8.99
N ALA A 443 0.82 41.61 -10.24
CA ALA A 443 1.18 40.42 -11.01
C ALA A 443 2.43 39.72 -10.45
N GLY A 444 2.43 38.39 -10.49
CA GLY A 444 3.43 37.49 -9.90
C GLY A 444 2.78 36.37 -9.08
N GLN A 445 3.61 35.57 -8.41
CA GLN A 445 3.17 34.47 -7.56
C GLN A 445 2.77 34.95 -6.16
N TYR A 446 1.59 34.51 -5.73
CA TYR A 446 1.17 34.44 -4.33
C TYR A 446 1.26 32.97 -3.87
N VAL A 447 1.62 32.75 -2.60
CA VAL A 447 1.60 31.41 -1.98
C VAL A 447 0.90 31.51 -0.65
N PHE A 448 -0.08 30.64 -0.43
CA PHE A 448 -0.83 30.53 0.81
C PHE A 448 -0.60 29.16 1.43
N SER A 449 -0.54 29.14 2.77
CA SER A 449 -0.57 27.92 3.57
C SER A 449 -1.90 27.80 4.31
N LEU A 450 -2.39 26.56 4.38
CA LEU A 450 -3.50 26.15 5.23
C LEU A 450 -2.99 25.20 6.31
N ILE A 451 -3.43 25.43 7.55
CA ILE A 451 -3.42 24.44 8.63
C ILE A 451 -4.86 24.34 9.16
N VAL A 452 -5.34 23.11 9.39
CA VAL A 452 -6.59 22.86 10.09
C VAL A 452 -6.33 22.21 11.46
N ASN A 453 -7.24 22.40 12.42
CA ASN A 453 -7.12 21.89 13.78
C ASN A 453 -8.45 21.32 14.27
N ASP A 454 -8.42 20.11 14.85
CA ASP A 454 -9.57 19.34 15.34
C ASP A 454 -10.11 19.80 16.71
N GLY A 455 -9.38 20.69 17.40
CA GLY A 455 -9.59 21.10 18.79
C GLY A 455 -8.46 20.66 19.74
N THR A 456 -7.58 19.78 19.30
CA THR A 456 -6.49 19.14 20.04
C THR A 456 -5.15 19.13 19.27
N GLU A 457 -5.15 18.77 17.97
CA GLU A 457 -3.95 18.65 17.13
C GLU A 457 -4.11 19.38 15.79
N ASN A 458 -2.98 19.79 15.20
CA ASN A 458 -2.91 20.45 13.90
C ASN A 458 -2.62 19.45 12.79
N SER A 459 -3.19 19.69 11.62
CA SER A 459 -2.77 19.05 10.38
C SER A 459 -1.30 19.34 10.05
N ASN A 460 -0.75 18.55 9.12
CA ASN A 460 0.37 19.05 8.31
C ASN A 460 -0.08 20.32 7.55
N VAL A 461 0.88 21.18 7.21
CA VAL A 461 0.59 22.33 6.32
C VAL A 461 0.31 21.82 4.91
N ASP A 462 -0.74 22.37 4.30
CA ASP A 462 -1.01 22.25 2.87
C ASP A 462 -0.82 23.61 2.19
N LEU A 463 -0.51 23.62 0.89
CA LEU A 463 -0.14 24.83 0.14
C LEU A 463 -0.99 24.99 -1.12
N ILE A 464 -1.33 26.25 -1.42
CA ILE A 464 -1.89 26.66 -2.71
C ILE A 464 -1.10 27.84 -3.26
N ASN A 465 -0.63 27.70 -4.50
CA ASN A 465 0.08 28.71 -5.28
C ASN A 465 -0.90 29.38 -6.25
N LEU A 466 -0.91 30.71 -6.28
CA LEU A 466 -1.75 31.48 -7.19
C LEU A 466 -0.87 32.44 -7.98
N THR A 467 -0.72 32.17 -9.28
CA THR A 467 0.04 33.06 -10.17
C THR A 467 -0.90 34.03 -10.85
N THR A 468 -0.59 35.31 -10.70
CA THR A 468 -1.39 36.44 -11.17
C THR A 468 -0.70 37.08 -12.36
N ALA A 469 -1.37 37.19 -13.51
CA ALA A 469 -0.80 37.86 -14.69
C ALA A 469 -1.54 39.16 -15.04
N ASN A 470 -0.90 39.99 -15.87
CA ASN A 470 -1.52 41.16 -16.49
C ASN A 470 -2.24 40.73 -17.77
N TRP A 471 -3.36 40.00 -17.64
CA TRP A 471 -4.11 39.54 -18.81
C TRP A 471 -4.71 40.71 -19.59
N LEU A 472 -4.65 40.60 -20.92
CA LEU A 472 -5.18 41.60 -21.83
C LEU A 472 -6.69 41.47 -21.96
N ILE A 473 -7.45 42.37 -21.32
CA ILE A 473 -8.82 42.72 -21.74
C ILE A 473 -9.04 44.25 -21.70
N ASN A 474 -8.51 44.97 -22.70
CA ASN A 474 -8.77 46.39 -22.91
C ASN A 474 -10.17 46.62 -23.53
N ASN A 475 -11.21 46.45 -22.71
CA ASN A 475 -12.63 46.62 -23.08
C ASN A 475 -13.06 48.07 -23.40
N SER A 476 -12.13 49.01 -23.59
CA SER A 476 -12.48 50.44 -23.71
C SER A 476 -11.73 51.23 -24.77
N GLU A 477 -10.53 50.81 -25.18
CA GLU A 477 -9.72 51.59 -26.12
C GLU A 477 -10.04 51.25 -27.57
N ARG A 478 -10.46 52.27 -28.31
CA ARG A 478 -10.74 52.17 -29.75
C ARG A 478 -9.61 52.81 -30.53
N SER A 479 -8.91 52.02 -31.36
CA SER A 479 -7.80 52.49 -32.18
C SER A 479 -8.27 53.59 -33.12
N THR A 480 -7.52 54.69 -33.23
CA THR A 480 -7.88 55.79 -34.16
C THR A 480 -7.40 55.59 -35.59
N PHE A 481 -6.72 54.46 -35.86
CA PHE A 481 -6.13 54.11 -37.15
C PHE A 481 -6.81 52.90 -37.79
N ILE A 482 -7.18 51.92 -36.96
CA ILE A 482 -8.01 50.78 -37.31
C ILE A 482 -9.46 51.20 -37.13
N VAL A 483 -10.25 51.25 -38.19
CA VAL A 483 -11.61 51.84 -38.20
C VAL A 483 -12.61 50.97 -38.95
N ASP A 484 -13.70 50.64 -38.28
CA ASP A 484 -14.88 49.98 -38.84
C ASP A 484 -16.12 50.89 -38.67
N GLY A 485 -16.95 50.97 -39.71
CA GLY A 485 -18.10 51.88 -39.78
C GLY A 485 -17.77 53.38 -39.62
N GLY A 486 -16.49 53.77 -39.63
CA GLY A 486 -16.02 55.13 -39.30
C GLY A 486 -15.85 55.42 -37.80
N THR A 487 -16.01 54.41 -36.93
CA THR A 487 -15.57 54.45 -35.53
C THR A 487 -14.34 53.57 -35.36
N GLY A 488 -13.38 54.01 -34.53
CA GLY A 488 -12.21 53.19 -34.24
C GLY A 488 -12.61 51.80 -33.72
N THR A 489 -12.01 50.71 -34.21
CA THR A 489 -12.33 49.36 -33.72
C THR A 489 -11.75 49.17 -32.32
N LEU A 490 -12.43 48.38 -31.48
CA LEU A 490 -11.93 48.02 -30.15
C LEU A 490 -10.63 47.23 -30.33
N VAL A 491 -9.56 47.60 -29.62
CA VAL A 491 -8.29 46.88 -29.67
C VAL A 491 -7.89 46.43 -28.26
N ASN A 492 -7.75 45.13 -28.09
CA ASN A 492 -7.32 44.48 -26.87
C ASN A 492 -5.78 44.28 -26.87
N VAL A 493 -5.06 45.41 -26.96
CA VAL A 493 -3.59 45.50 -26.91
C VAL A 493 -3.16 46.72 -26.09
N GLN A 494 -1.89 46.81 -25.69
CA GLN A 494 -1.39 47.93 -24.85
C GLN A 494 -1.29 49.25 -25.61
N SER A 495 -0.95 49.24 -26.90
CA SER A 495 -1.07 50.43 -27.76
C SER A 495 -1.05 50.10 -29.25
N VAL A 496 -1.63 51.01 -30.04
CA VAL A 496 -1.44 51.09 -31.50
C VAL A 496 -1.02 52.52 -31.81
N SER A 497 0.17 52.73 -32.38
CA SER A 497 0.73 54.07 -32.63
C SER A 497 1.29 54.23 -34.05
N LEU A 498 1.55 55.46 -34.49
CA LEU A 498 2.18 55.73 -35.79
C LEU A 498 3.71 55.81 -35.65
N THR A 499 4.40 54.92 -36.34
CA THR A 499 5.87 54.89 -36.44
C THR A 499 6.33 55.06 -37.89
N THR A 500 7.64 54.95 -38.16
CA THR A 500 8.18 55.01 -39.53
C THR A 500 9.36 54.06 -39.67
N VAL A 501 9.17 52.98 -40.43
CA VAL A 501 10.19 51.94 -40.64
C VAL A 501 10.68 52.01 -42.09
N SER A 502 12.00 52.04 -42.28
CA SER A 502 12.68 52.20 -43.59
C SER A 502 12.28 53.41 -44.45
N GLY A 503 11.38 54.29 -43.97
CA GLY A 503 10.82 55.44 -44.69
C GLY A 503 9.32 55.32 -44.97
N GLU A 504 8.72 54.14 -44.76
CA GLU A 504 7.28 53.91 -44.87
C GLU A 504 6.56 54.15 -43.53
N ALA A 505 5.30 54.56 -43.60
CA ALA A 505 4.47 54.79 -42.42
C ALA A 505 3.81 53.49 -41.95
N MET A 506 4.11 53.08 -40.71
CA MET A 506 3.65 51.83 -40.11
C MET A 506 2.84 52.10 -38.83
N LEU A 507 1.89 51.22 -38.53
CA LEU A 507 1.22 51.09 -37.24
C LEU A 507 2.06 50.17 -36.37
N GLU A 508 2.65 50.74 -35.33
CA GLU A 508 3.37 50.02 -34.28
C GLU A 508 2.34 49.50 -33.27
N VAL A 509 2.15 48.19 -33.23
CA VAL A 509 1.26 47.49 -32.29
C VAL A 509 2.12 46.90 -31.18
N GLN A 510 1.86 47.31 -29.93
CA GLN A 510 2.51 46.73 -28.76
C GLN A 510 1.55 45.81 -28.01
N THR A 511 1.98 44.56 -27.81
CA THR A 511 1.31 43.56 -26.98
C THR A 511 2.20 43.19 -25.78
N THR A 512 1.61 42.75 -24.67
CA THR A 512 2.29 42.28 -23.44
C THR A 512 1.32 41.40 -22.65
N GLY A 513 1.79 40.33 -22.01
CA GLY A 513 0.95 39.31 -21.39
C GLY A 513 0.58 38.18 -22.35
N ILE A 514 -0.33 37.31 -21.90
CA ILE A 514 -0.97 36.29 -22.75
C ILE A 514 -2.43 36.74 -22.97
N PRO A 515 -3.00 36.59 -24.17
CA PRO A 515 -4.42 36.84 -24.41
C PRO A 515 -5.31 35.88 -23.61
N ASN A 516 -6.41 36.39 -23.04
CA ASN A 516 -7.39 35.58 -22.31
C ASN A 516 -8.66 35.38 -23.15
N TYR A 517 -9.31 34.23 -22.98
CA TYR A 517 -10.63 33.88 -23.48
C TYR A 517 -11.43 33.29 -22.32
N GLN A 518 -12.73 33.58 -22.28
CA GLN A 518 -13.66 32.85 -21.41
C GLN A 518 -14.60 32.02 -22.27
N LEU A 519 -14.55 30.71 -22.10
CA LEU A 519 -15.46 29.77 -22.77
C LEU A 519 -16.46 29.22 -21.75
N THR A 520 -17.76 29.26 -22.08
CA THR A 520 -18.77 28.55 -21.28
C THR A 520 -18.92 27.14 -21.83
N MET A 521 -18.48 26.13 -21.08
CA MET A 521 -18.42 24.74 -21.54
C MET A 521 -19.80 24.20 -21.88
N THR A 522 -20.02 23.82 -23.14
CA THR A 522 -21.23 23.15 -23.60
C THR A 522 -21.07 21.62 -23.52
N GLN A 523 -22.18 20.88 -23.70
CA GLN A 523 -22.09 19.41 -23.80
C GLN A 523 -21.26 18.97 -25.02
N ALA A 524 -21.25 19.74 -26.11
CA ALA A 524 -20.47 19.40 -27.30
C ALA A 524 -18.96 19.47 -27.03
N ASP A 525 -18.52 20.47 -26.27
CA ASP A 525 -17.11 20.64 -25.87
C ASP A 525 -16.63 19.49 -24.99
N ILE A 526 -17.44 19.14 -23.99
CA ILE A 526 -17.20 18.00 -23.09
C ILE A 526 -17.23 16.66 -23.87
N ASP A 527 -18.12 16.51 -24.85
CA ASP A 527 -18.17 15.30 -25.70
C ASP A 527 -16.93 15.21 -26.61
N VAL A 528 -16.47 16.32 -27.20
CA VAL A 528 -15.25 16.38 -28.03
C VAL A 528 -13.99 16.07 -27.22
N LEU A 529 -13.83 16.68 -26.04
CA LEU A 529 -12.70 16.42 -25.13
C LEU A 529 -12.63 14.93 -24.75
N ASN A 530 -13.76 14.34 -24.35
CA ASN A 530 -13.80 12.94 -23.93
C ASN A 530 -13.77 11.94 -25.10
N ALA A 531 -14.03 12.38 -26.33
CA ALA A 531 -13.90 11.56 -27.54
C ALA A 531 -12.47 11.52 -28.13
N ARG A 532 -11.51 12.28 -27.58
CA ARG A 532 -10.11 12.29 -28.03
C ARG A 532 -9.53 10.87 -28.09
N PRO A 533 -8.83 10.46 -29.17
CA PRO A 533 -8.29 9.10 -29.33
C PRO A 533 -7.44 8.60 -28.16
N ARG A 534 -6.79 9.51 -27.42
CA ARG A 534 -5.96 9.22 -26.25
C ARG A 534 -6.52 9.73 -24.92
N ALA A 535 -7.80 10.12 -24.81
CA ALA A 535 -8.41 10.69 -23.59
C ALA A 535 -8.00 9.99 -22.28
N SER A 536 -7.95 8.65 -22.27
CA SER A 536 -7.50 7.82 -21.13
C SER A 536 -6.04 8.02 -20.66
N SER A 537 -5.26 8.83 -21.38
CA SER A 537 -3.88 9.22 -21.09
C SER A 537 -3.58 10.70 -21.41
N ASP A 538 -4.55 11.42 -21.97
CA ASP A 538 -4.46 12.87 -22.15
C ASP A 538 -4.99 13.58 -20.90
N PHE A 539 -5.80 12.93 -20.06
CA PHE A 539 -6.32 13.47 -18.79
C PHE A 539 -5.92 12.60 -17.59
N ASN A 540 -5.68 13.23 -16.44
CA ASN A 540 -5.35 12.57 -15.16
C ASN A 540 -6.45 11.61 -14.67
N GLY A 541 -7.72 11.90 -14.97
CA GLY A 541 -8.86 11.02 -14.71
C GLY A 541 -9.25 10.12 -15.89
N GLY A 542 -8.56 10.23 -17.02
CA GLY A 542 -8.95 9.62 -18.31
C GLY A 542 -10.14 10.28 -19.01
N VAL A 543 -10.68 11.35 -18.42
CA VAL A 543 -11.74 12.26 -18.88
C VAL A 543 -11.43 13.66 -18.36
N THR A 544 -11.97 14.71 -18.99
CA THR A 544 -11.84 16.09 -18.49
C THR A 544 -12.52 16.26 -17.11
N SER A 545 -11.97 17.15 -16.28
CA SER A 545 -12.56 17.57 -15.00
C SER A 545 -13.73 18.55 -15.15
N ALA A 546 -13.78 19.29 -16.27
CA ALA A 546 -14.78 20.32 -16.52
C ALA A 546 -16.19 19.73 -16.71
N ILE A 547 -17.21 20.52 -16.38
CA ILE A 547 -18.63 20.18 -16.53
C ILE A 547 -19.40 21.25 -17.31
N VAL A 548 -20.58 20.86 -17.81
CA VAL A 548 -21.40 21.74 -18.65
C VAL A 548 -21.92 22.93 -17.84
N GLY A 549 -21.58 24.13 -18.29
CA GLY A 549 -21.91 25.40 -17.64
C GLY A 549 -20.77 26.04 -16.85
N ASP A 550 -19.60 25.39 -16.74
CA ASP A 550 -18.38 26.03 -16.24
C ASP A 550 -17.97 27.16 -17.19
N VAL A 551 -17.49 28.28 -16.63
CA VAL A 551 -16.88 29.37 -17.38
C VAL A 551 -15.38 29.27 -17.18
N ILE A 552 -14.72 28.67 -18.17
CA ILE A 552 -13.29 28.35 -18.15
C ILE A 552 -12.51 29.58 -18.64
N ASP A 553 -11.65 30.13 -17.78
CA ASP A 553 -10.64 31.12 -18.16
C ASP A 553 -9.49 30.43 -18.92
N TYR A 554 -8.76 31.18 -19.75
CA TYR A 554 -7.68 30.62 -20.57
C TYR A 554 -6.58 29.95 -19.72
N GLY A 555 -6.34 28.67 -20.00
CA GLY A 555 -5.34 27.85 -19.32
C GLY A 555 -5.81 27.20 -18.02
N GLU A 556 -7.06 27.37 -17.60
CA GLU A 556 -7.61 26.75 -16.38
C GLU A 556 -7.60 25.20 -16.43
N ASP A 557 -7.55 24.55 -15.25
CA ASP A 557 -7.38 23.09 -15.13
C ASP A 557 -8.63 22.30 -15.52
N ILE A 558 -8.72 21.94 -16.82
CA ILE A 558 -9.71 20.98 -17.33
C ILE A 558 -9.21 19.51 -17.30
N GLY A 559 -8.15 19.22 -16.54
CA GLY A 559 -7.77 17.88 -16.09
C GLY A 559 -6.70 17.16 -16.91
N PHE A 560 -6.00 17.84 -17.82
CA PHE A 560 -5.00 17.22 -18.71
C PHE A 560 -3.80 16.61 -17.94
N ASP A 561 -3.11 15.61 -18.52
CA ASP A 561 -1.82 15.09 -18.05
C ASP A 561 -0.67 15.91 -18.69
N THR A 562 -0.35 17.05 -18.09
CA THR A 562 0.64 18.01 -18.62
C THR A 562 2.10 17.63 -18.37
N PRO A 563 3.00 17.84 -19.35
CA PRO A 563 4.44 17.81 -19.10
C PRO A 563 4.89 18.83 -18.04
N PRO A 564 5.88 18.51 -17.18
CA PRO A 564 6.37 19.44 -16.16
C PRO A 564 6.96 20.73 -16.74
N GLY A 565 6.45 21.88 -16.29
CA GLY A 565 6.92 23.22 -16.69
C GLY A 565 5.83 24.18 -17.15
N CYS A 566 4.58 23.72 -17.30
CA CYS A 566 3.44 24.59 -17.57
C CYS A 566 2.85 25.18 -16.27
N ASP A 567 3.58 26.11 -15.63
CA ASP A 567 3.16 26.79 -14.40
C ASP A 567 1.98 27.78 -14.60
N LEU A 568 1.39 27.80 -15.80
CA LEU A 568 0.29 28.65 -16.28
C LEU A 568 -0.98 27.80 -16.55
N GLY A 569 -1.17 26.74 -15.76
CA GLY A 569 -2.32 25.84 -15.86
C GLY A 569 -2.21 24.81 -17.01
N TYR A 570 -3.29 24.08 -17.26
CA TYR A 570 -3.23 22.78 -17.92
C TYR A 570 -3.57 22.83 -19.41
N TRP A 571 -2.58 22.49 -20.22
CA TRP A 571 -2.67 22.44 -21.68
C TRP A 571 -2.86 21.01 -22.17
N PRO A 572 -3.51 20.80 -23.33
CA PRO A 572 -3.33 19.54 -24.06
C PRO A 572 -1.83 19.31 -24.32
N PRO A 573 -1.38 18.05 -24.51
CA PRO A 573 0.03 17.69 -24.69
C PRO A 573 0.61 18.10 -26.07
N GLY A 574 0.61 19.41 -26.35
CA GLY A 574 1.14 20.07 -27.54
C GLY A 574 2.60 20.53 -27.42
N PRO A 575 3.08 21.41 -28.33
CA PRO A 575 4.52 21.67 -28.51
C PRO A 575 5.18 22.50 -27.39
N ALA A 576 4.47 23.42 -26.73
CA ALA A 576 4.92 24.12 -25.52
C ALA A 576 3.76 24.81 -24.78
N CYS A 577 4.02 25.22 -23.53
CA CYS A 577 3.15 26.10 -22.77
C CYS A 577 3.24 27.55 -23.31
N PRO A 578 2.16 28.36 -23.30
CA PRO A 578 2.24 29.79 -23.55
C PRO A 578 3.05 30.52 -22.46
N SER A 579 3.51 31.73 -22.75
CA SER A 579 4.36 32.54 -21.85
C SER A 579 4.02 34.04 -21.95
N ASP A 580 4.26 34.81 -20.88
CA ASP A 580 4.14 36.28 -20.94
C ASP A 580 5.16 36.85 -21.93
N GLN A 581 4.67 37.33 -23.08
CA GLN A 581 5.48 37.91 -24.15
C GLN A 581 5.13 39.37 -24.38
N SER A 582 6.16 40.22 -24.46
CA SER A 582 6.03 41.58 -24.98
C SER A 582 6.47 41.60 -26.45
N LYS A 583 5.53 41.85 -27.37
CA LYS A 583 5.82 42.06 -28.80
C LYS A 583 5.66 43.53 -29.19
N ILE A 584 6.42 43.97 -30.19
CA ILE A 584 6.28 45.29 -30.82
C ILE A 584 6.38 45.07 -32.32
N GLU A 585 5.24 45.09 -32.99
CA GLU A 585 5.10 44.60 -34.36
C GLU A 585 4.46 45.66 -35.27
N ASN A 586 4.69 45.54 -36.59
CA ASN A 586 4.48 46.65 -37.52
C ASN A 586 3.56 46.29 -38.69
N LEU A 587 2.42 46.96 -38.76
CA LEU A 587 1.42 46.83 -39.84
C LEU A 587 1.46 48.03 -40.79
N PRO A 588 1.27 47.87 -42.11
CA PRO A 588 1.18 49.01 -43.04
C PRO A 588 -0.02 49.93 -42.72
N VAL A 589 0.22 51.24 -42.53
CA VAL A 589 -0.86 52.24 -42.28
C VAL A 589 -1.84 52.34 -43.44
N LYS A 590 -1.35 52.04 -44.65
CA LYS A 590 -2.14 52.02 -45.86
C LYS A 590 -1.70 50.81 -46.71
N PRO A 591 -2.47 49.72 -46.74
CA PRO A 591 -2.18 48.60 -47.62
C PRO A 591 -2.27 49.02 -49.10
N ILE A 592 -1.54 48.29 -49.95
CA ILE A 592 -1.48 48.49 -51.40
C ILE A 592 -1.45 47.09 -52.04
N PRO A 593 -2.26 46.80 -53.09
CA PRO A 593 -2.21 45.52 -53.78
C PRO A 593 -0.82 45.20 -54.32
N ALA A 594 -0.41 43.94 -54.24
CA ALA A 594 0.85 43.46 -54.78
C ALA A 594 0.87 43.53 -56.31
N THR A 595 2.06 43.71 -56.89
CA THR A 595 2.28 43.70 -58.36
C THR A 595 2.98 42.44 -58.87
N GLU A 596 3.47 41.62 -57.95
CA GLU A 596 4.10 40.31 -58.14
C GLU A 596 3.51 39.40 -57.03
N GLU A 597 3.45 38.09 -57.24
CA GLU A 597 2.91 37.17 -56.21
C GLU A 597 3.83 37.13 -54.99
N CYS A 598 3.25 36.90 -53.80
CA CYS A 598 3.97 36.96 -52.54
C CYS A 598 3.51 35.84 -51.60
N ASP A 599 4.28 34.76 -51.54
CA ASP A 599 3.93 33.55 -50.80
C ASP A 599 3.96 33.77 -49.28
N THR A 600 3.03 33.11 -48.57
CA THR A 600 2.95 33.13 -47.10
C THR A 600 4.01 32.21 -46.48
N GLY A 601 4.88 32.75 -45.61
CA GLY A 601 5.85 31.96 -44.83
C GLY A 601 5.24 31.21 -43.64
N LEU A 602 6.01 30.34 -42.98
CA LEU A 602 5.55 29.52 -41.84
C LEU A 602 5.27 30.31 -40.55
N ASP A 603 5.84 31.51 -40.43
CA ASP A 603 5.73 32.38 -39.25
C ASP A 603 4.44 33.21 -39.22
N THR A 604 4.33 34.12 -38.25
CA THR A 604 3.24 35.10 -38.11
C THR A 604 2.90 35.82 -39.42
N MET A 605 1.70 35.58 -39.95
CA MET A 605 1.14 36.27 -41.11
C MET A 605 0.33 37.52 -40.75
N GLY A 606 0.02 37.72 -39.48
CA GLY A 606 -0.83 38.83 -38.99
C GLY A 606 -1.04 38.80 -37.48
N PHE A 607 -1.85 39.72 -36.97
CA PHE A 607 -2.28 39.75 -35.56
C PHE A 607 -3.79 39.94 -35.43
N MET A 608 -4.40 39.20 -34.51
CA MET A 608 -5.76 39.50 -34.05
C MET A 608 -5.75 40.77 -33.19
N LEU A 609 -6.90 41.43 -33.05
CA LEU A 609 -7.02 42.66 -32.27
C LEU A 609 -6.84 42.45 -30.75
N ASN A 610 -6.72 41.20 -30.28
CA ASN A 610 -6.31 40.84 -28.91
C ASN A 610 -4.81 40.54 -28.76
N GLY A 611 -4.02 40.68 -29.82
CA GLY A 611 -2.59 40.48 -29.82
C GLY A 611 -2.10 39.04 -30.03
N THR A 612 -2.97 38.04 -30.24
CA THR A 612 -2.51 36.73 -30.71
C THR A 612 -1.94 36.84 -32.12
N ALA A 613 -0.87 36.12 -32.40
CA ALA A 613 -0.40 35.97 -33.77
C ALA A 613 -1.37 35.10 -34.60
N VAL A 614 -1.52 35.45 -35.88
CA VAL A 614 -2.20 34.65 -36.89
C VAL A 614 -1.11 33.92 -37.66
N TYR A 615 -1.09 32.59 -37.58
CA TYR A 615 -0.08 31.75 -38.22
C TYR A 615 -0.59 31.13 -39.52
N ASN A 616 0.33 30.69 -40.36
CA ASN A 616 0.06 30.02 -41.62
C ASN A 616 -0.66 28.68 -41.39
N TRP A 617 -1.42 28.23 -42.40
CA TRP A 617 -2.06 26.93 -42.43
C TRP A 617 -1.06 25.77 -42.58
N GLU A 618 0.20 26.01 -42.97
CA GLU A 618 1.23 24.97 -43.11
C GLU A 618 1.93 24.63 -41.77
N ASP A 619 1.95 23.35 -41.41
CA ASP A 619 2.58 22.79 -40.18
C ASP A 619 4.12 22.67 -40.26
N GLY A 620 4.70 22.96 -41.42
CA GLY A 620 6.14 22.83 -41.69
C GLY A 620 6.64 21.38 -41.80
N GLN A 621 5.83 20.37 -41.45
CA GLN A 621 6.09 18.97 -41.78
C GLN A 621 5.36 18.56 -43.07
N SER A 622 5.77 17.41 -43.59
CA SER A 622 5.25 16.83 -44.83
C SER A 622 5.40 15.31 -44.81
N TYR A 623 4.63 14.61 -45.65
CA TYR A 623 4.65 13.15 -45.69
C TYR A 623 6.07 12.60 -45.89
N ASN A 624 6.50 11.72 -44.97
CA ASN A 624 7.84 11.16 -44.91
C ASN A 624 8.99 12.20 -44.95
N ASN A 625 8.74 13.44 -44.55
CA ASN A 625 9.65 14.60 -44.65
C ASN A 625 10.17 14.86 -46.08
N GLN A 626 9.36 14.56 -47.11
CA GLN A 626 9.77 14.70 -48.52
C GLN A 626 9.56 16.10 -49.10
N ARG A 627 8.83 17.00 -48.39
CA ARG A 627 8.34 18.30 -48.92
C ARG A 627 7.48 18.12 -50.17
N VAL A 628 6.62 17.10 -50.08
CA VAL A 628 5.58 16.70 -51.01
C VAL A 628 4.49 16.12 -50.10
N TRP A 629 3.25 16.59 -50.25
CA TRP A 629 2.17 16.44 -49.27
C TRP A 629 2.53 17.17 -47.96
N SER A 630 2.46 18.51 -47.99
CA SER A 630 2.63 19.37 -46.81
C SER A 630 1.41 19.28 -45.90
N ASN A 631 1.65 19.06 -44.61
CA ASN A 631 0.61 18.98 -43.58
C ASN A 631 -0.09 20.34 -43.40
N ILE A 632 -1.40 20.31 -43.17
CA ILE A 632 -2.16 21.48 -42.74
C ILE A 632 -2.26 21.48 -41.21
N ALA A 633 -1.62 22.44 -40.54
CA ALA A 633 -1.60 22.62 -39.09
C ALA A 633 -3.00 22.56 -38.45
N PRO A 634 -4.00 23.32 -38.93
CA PRO A 634 -5.42 23.22 -38.53
C PRO A 634 -6.03 21.81 -38.43
N ILE A 635 -5.48 20.79 -39.11
CA ILE A 635 -5.98 19.41 -39.07
C ILE A 635 -4.96 18.47 -38.44
N PHE A 636 -3.66 18.68 -38.67
CA PHE A 636 -2.58 17.88 -38.09
C PHE A 636 -2.43 18.09 -36.57
N GLU A 637 -2.58 19.34 -36.13
CA GLU A 637 -2.43 19.78 -34.73
C GLU A 637 -3.77 19.89 -33.99
N PHE A 638 -4.89 19.40 -34.55
CA PHE A 638 -6.23 19.52 -33.96
C PHE A 638 -6.34 18.95 -32.53
N TYR A 639 -5.53 17.94 -32.19
CA TYR A 639 -5.47 17.39 -30.83
C TYR A 639 -4.41 18.06 -29.94
N ASP A 640 -3.60 18.94 -30.51
CA ASP A 640 -2.46 19.59 -29.87
C ASP A 640 -2.77 21.06 -29.53
N VAL A 641 -3.87 21.62 -30.10
CA VAL A 641 -4.48 22.92 -29.76
C VAL A 641 -5.47 22.86 -28.59
N ASP A 642 -5.67 24.01 -27.95
CA ASP A 642 -6.59 24.23 -26.82
C ASP A 642 -8.08 24.33 -27.20
N MET A 643 -8.93 24.58 -26.20
CA MET A 643 -10.38 24.77 -26.38
C MET A 643 -10.76 25.97 -27.24
N CYS A 644 -9.84 26.92 -27.45
CA CYS A 644 -10.00 28.07 -28.32
C CYS A 644 -9.29 27.89 -29.66
N LEU A 645 -8.87 26.67 -30.00
CA LEU A 645 -8.24 26.30 -31.28
C LEU A 645 -6.96 27.12 -31.57
N GLY A 646 -6.18 27.37 -30.52
CA GLY A 646 -4.83 27.92 -30.59
C GLY A 646 -3.84 27.14 -29.73
N HIS A 647 -2.54 27.42 -29.90
CA HIS A 647 -1.48 26.80 -29.11
C HIS A 647 -0.21 27.65 -29.10
N ALA A 648 0.80 27.22 -28.35
CA ALA A 648 2.07 27.95 -28.23
C ALA A 648 3.26 27.18 -28.84
N GLN A 649 3.99 27.84 -29.73
CA GLN A 649 5.26 27.31 -30.27
C GLN A 649 6.34 27.26 -29.18
N GLN A 650 7.46 26.57 -29.43
CA GLN A 650 8.55 26.33 -28.46
C GLN A 650 9.14 27.58 -27.77
N ALA A 651 8.93 28.78 -28.32
CA ALA A 651 9.28 30.06 -27.68
C ALA A 651 8.26 30.55 -26.61
N GLY A 652 7.17 29.80 -26.40
CA GLY A 652 6.03 30.18 -25.56
C GLY A 652 5.11 31.23 -26.20
N ASP A 653 5.07 31.30 -27.53
CA ASP A 653 4.27 32.28 -28.27
C ASP A 653 2.94 31.66 -28.75
N TYR A 654 1.82 32.18 -28.23
CA TYR A 654 0.48 31.70 -28.53
C TYR A 654 -0.13 32.32 -29.80
N HIS A 655 -0.69 31.44 -30.64
CA HIS A 655 -1.18 31.77 -31.98
C HIS A 655 -2.35 30.90 -32.42
N HIS A 656 -3.10 31.40 -33.41
CA HIS A 656 -4.16 30.65 -34.10
C HIS A 656 -3.81 30.41 -35.56
N HIS A 657 -4.08 29.20 -36.05
CA HIS A 657 -4.02 28.84 -37.47
C HIS A 657 -5.41 28.89 -38.14
N MET A 658 -6.49 28.89 -37.37
CA MET A 658 -7.87 28.73 -37.86
C MET A 658 -8.90 29.61 -37.14
N PHE A 659 -10.16 29.51 -37.55
CA PHE A 659 -11.32 30.08 -36.86
C PHE A 659 -11.49 29.52 -35.44
N SER A 660 -12.01 30.35 -34.53
CA SER A 660 -12.28 30.01 -33.13
C SER A 660 -13.57 30.67 -32.65
N SER A 661 -14.43 29.90 -31.97
CA SER A 661 -15.60 30.41 -31.26
C SER A 661 -15.22 31.41 -30.17
N CYS A 662 -14.10 31.20 -29.47
CA CYS A 662 -13.59 32.14 -28.47
C CYS A 662 -13.28 33.53 -29.06
N LEU A 663 -12.80 33.59 -30.31
CA LEU A 663 -12.63 34.87 -31.03
C LEU A 663 -13.98 35.47 -31.44
N GLN A 664 -14.94 34.63 -31.86
CA GLN A 664 -16.30 35.07 -32.21
C GLN A 664 -17.02 35.73 -31.02
N ASP A 665 -17.00 35.09 -29.85
CA ASP A 665 -17.59 35.63 -28.63
C ASP A 665 -16.86 36.89 -28.14
N LEU A 666 -15.52 36.90 -28.20
CA LEU A 666 -14.68 38.05 -27.82
C LEU A 666 -14.99 39.31 -28.66
N PHE A 667 -15.25 39.16 -29.96
CA PHE A 667 -15.67 40.25 -30.84
C PHE A 667 -17.19 40.45 -30.92
N SER A 668 -17.96 39.63 -30.21
CA SER A 668 -19.44 39.64 -30.16
C SER A 668 -20.10 39.51 -31.53
N ASP A 669 -19.51 38.71 -32.43
CA ASP A 669 -20.01 38.51 -33.79
C ASP A 669 -21.12 37.44 -33.81
N THR A 670 -22.38 37.89 -33.75
CA THR A 670 -23.54 36.98 -33.76
C THR A 670 -24.00 36.58 -35.16
N GLY A 671 -23.28 36.98 -36.22
CA GLY A 671 -23.65 36.69 -37.62
C GLY A 671 -24.91 37.42 -38.11
N ASP A 672 -25.40 38.42 -37.38
CA ASP A 672 -26.55 39.28 -37.73
C ASP A 672 -26.19 40.45 -38.66
N ALA A 673 -24.93 40.52 -39.10
CA ALA A 673 -24.37 41.52 -39.99
C ALA A 673 -23.21 40.92 -40.81
N HIS A 674 -22.51 41.78 -41.57
CA HIS A 674 -21.12 41.49 -41.91
C HIS A 674 -20.32 41.45 -40.61
N SER A 675 -19.39 40.50 -40.47
CA SER A 675 -18.53 40.37 -39.30
C SER A 675 -17.80 41.68 -38.97
N PRO A 676 -17.37 41.88 -37.72
CA PRO A 676 -16.38 42.90 -37.36
C PRO A 676 -14.97 42.46 -37.78
N ILE A 677 -14.02 43.40 -37.74
CA ILE A 677 -12.59 43.11 -37.91
C ILE A 677 -12.09 42.32 -36.69
N TYR A 678 -11.59 41.10 -36.91
CA TYR A 678 -10.96 40.26 -35.89
C TYR A 678 -9.45 40.52 -35.79
N GLY A 679 -8.80 40.92 -36.90
CA GLY A 679 -7.36 41.11 -36.98
C GLY A 679 -6.88 41.85 -38.21
N TYR A 680 -5.56 41.81 -38.44
CA TYR A 680 -4.88 42.40 -39.60
C TYR A 680 -3.75 41.49 -40.09
N SER A 681 -3.65 41.33 -41.39
CA SER A 681 -2.55 40.66 -42.09
C SER A 681 -1.33 41.57 -42.21
N ALA A 682 -0.14 40.98 -42.39
CA ALA A 682 1.13 41.71 -42.46
C ALA A 682 1.24 42.69 -43.64
N ASP A 683 0.42 42.52 -44.68
CA ASP A 683 0.28 43.46 -45.81
C ASP A 683 -0.61 44.70 -45.49
N GLY A 684 -1.25 44.71 -44.32
CA GLY A 684 -2.02 45.83 -43.78
C GLY A 684 -3.52 45.79 -44.07
N TYR A 685 -4.02 44.76 -44.74
CA TYR A 685 -5.46 44.57 -44.90
C TYR A 685 -6.10 43.97 -43.63
N PRO A 686 -7.39 44.26 -43.35
CA PRO A 686 -8.09 43.66 -42.22
C PRO A 686 -8.46 42.19 -42.50
N ILE A 687 -8.49 41.41 -41.43
CA ILE A 687 -9.06 40.06 -41.37
C ILE A 687 -10.37 40.17 -40.58
N TYR A 688 -11.48 39.85 -41.23
CA TYR A 688 -12.82 39.83 -40.63
C TYR A 688 -13.19 38.43 -40.12
N GLY A 689 -14.22 38.35 -39.28
CA GLY A 689 -14.89 37.10 -38.92
C GLY A 689 -15.56 36.38 -40.11
N PRO A 690 -16.31 35.29 -39.86
CA PRO A 690 -16.79 34.39 -40.90
C PRO A 690 -17.98 34.88 -41.75
N TYR A 691 -18.63 36.00 -41.42
CA TYR A 691 -19.85 36.47 -42.08
C TYR A 691 -19.57 37.61 -43.07
N HIS A 692 -19.94 37.40 -44.33
CA HIS A 692 -20.02 38.44 -45.35
C HIS A 692 -21.28 39.31 -45.18
N ALA A 693 -22.37 38.74 -44.64
CA ALA A 693 -23.60 39.47 -44.31
C ALA A 693 -24.44 38.69 -43.28
N ASP A 694 -25.56 39.30 -42.84
CA ASP A 694 -26.61 38.70 -42.01
C ASP A 694 -26.97 37.27 -42.48
N GLY A 695 -26.54 36.27 -41.70
CA GLY A 695 -26.73 34.84 -41.99
C GLY A 695 -25.98 34.28 -43.21
N VAL A 696 -25.01 35.00 -43.78
CA VAL A 696 -24.26 34.62 -44.98
C VAL A 696 -22.76 34.51 -44.66
N LEU A 697 -22.28 33.27 -44.56
CA LEU A 697 -20.85 32.96 -44.44
C LEU A 697 -20.08 33.39 -45.69
N ALA A 698 -18.87 33.90 -45.49
CA ALA A 698 -17.84 34.00 -46.51
C ALA A 698 -17.34 32.59 -46.87
N LYS A 699 -17.17 32.31 -48.17
CA LYS A 699 -16.93 30.97 -48.71
C LYS A 699 -15.58 30.92 -49.40
N SER A 700 -14.77 29.93 -49.02
CA SER A 700 -13.56 29.62 -49.78
C SER A 700 -13.90 29.23 -51.21
N SER A 701 -13.08 29.68 -52.16
CA SER A 701 -13.04 29.14 -53.53
C SER A 701 -11.89 28.13 -53.71
N TRP A 702 -11.21 27.75 -52.62
CA TRP A 702 -10.34 26.58 -52.59
C TRP A 702 -11.18 25.32 -52.33
N VAL A 703 -11.16 24.40 -53.29
CA VAL A 703 -11.99 23.20 -53.32
C VAL A 703 -11.12 21.97 -53.01
N THR A 704 -11.60 21.12 -52.11
CA THR A 704 -10.96 19.83 -51.83
C THR A 704 -11.05 18.91 -53.04
N ARG A 705 -9.91 18.36 -53.48
CA ARG A 705 -9.79 17.37 -54.54
C ARG A 705 -10.47 16.06 -54.14
N ASP A 706 -11.32 15.54 -55.02
CA ASP A 706 -11.91 14.20 -54.87
C ASP A 706 -10.94 13.16 -55.46
N TYR A 707 -10.39 12.31 -54.59
CA TYR A 707 -9.56 11.15 -54.98
C TYR A 707 -10.34 9.83 -54.93
N ASP A 708 -11.54 9.80 -54.35
CA ASP A 708 -12.29 8.57 -54.13
C ASP A 708 -13.15 8.21 -55.37
N ASP A 709 -13.60 9.19 -56.15
CA ASP A 709 -14.07 8.93 -57.53
C ASP A 709 -12.88 8.82 -58.51
N VAL A 710 -12.71 7.63 -59.08
CA VAL A 710 -11.75 7.34 -60.16
C VAL A 710 -11.96 8.16 -61.45
N ASN A 711 -13.11 8.84 -61.58
CA ASN A 711 -13.45 9.70 -62.72
C ASN A 711 -13.31 11.20 -62.42
N SER A 712 -12.97 11.58 -61.18
CA SER A 712 -12.73 12.98 -60.77
C SER A 712 -11.59 13.59 -61.59
N GLU A 713 -11.83 14.76 -62.19
CA GLU A 713 -10.80 15.53 -62.92
C GLU A 713 -9.70 16.08 -61.97
N SER A 714 -10.00 16.15 -60.67
CA SER A 714 -9.07 16.55 -59.60
C SER A 714 -8.32 15.38 -58.96
N GLY A 715 -8.79 14.15 -59.15
CA GLY A 715 -8.22 12.93 -58.57
C GLY A 715 -7.04 12.37 -59.38
N CYS A 716 -6.58 11.17 -59.00
CA CYS A 716 -5.44 10.49 -59.66
C CYS A 716 -5.85 9.28 -60.52
N GLY A 717 -7.14 9.11 -60.81
CA GLY A 717 -7.67 7.97 -61.59
C GLY A 717 -7.66 6.62 -60.85
N VAL A 718 -7.30 6.61 -59.57
CA VAL A 718 -7.30 5.44 -58.67
C VAL A 718 -7.88 5.87 -57.32
N ALA A 719 -8.91 5.15 -56.86
CA ALA A 719 -9.71 5.53 -55.70
C ALA A 719 -8.86 5.55 -54.42
N GLY A 720 -8.81 6.71 -53.77
CA GLY A 720 -8.14 6.94 -52.49
C GLY A 720 -6.61 6.93 -52.53
N GLU A 721 -5.98 6.97 -53.72
CA GLU A 721 -4.52 6.96 -53.87
C GLU A 721 -3.95 8.33 -54.28
N ARG A 722 -3.19 8.98 -53.38
CA ARG A 722 -2.41 10.20 -53.64
C ARG A 722 -1.16 9.91 -54.50
N THR A 723 -1.36 9.44 -55.73
CA THR A 723 -0.29 9.08 -56.70
C THR A 723 0.13 10.24 -57.62
N CYS A 724 -0.53 11.38 -57.52
CA CYS A 724 -0.36 12.51 -58.43
C CYS A 724 -0.63 13.86 -57.74
N GLN A 725 0.03 14.90 -58.24
CA GLN A 725 -0.25 16.30 -57.88
C GLN A 725 -0.72 17.06 -59.11
N LEU A 726 -1.44 18.16 -58.90
CA LEU A 726 -1.80 19.08 -59.99
C LEU A 726 -0.53 19.71 -60.56
N ILE A 727 -0.54 19.98 -61.87
CA ILE A 727 0.54 20.68 -62.57
C ILE A 727 0.51 22.18 -62.23
N ASP A 728 -0.68 22.70 -61.96
CA ASP A 728 -0.94 24.06 -61.47
C ASP A 728 -2.18 23.98 -60.53
N PRO A 729 -2.09 24.36 -59.24
CA PRO A 729 -3.24 24.35 -58.34
C PRO A 729 -4.26 25.45 -58.64
N TYR A 730 -3.94 26.41 -59.53
CA TYR A 730 -4.82 27.48 -59.99
C TYR A 730 -5.45 27.21 -61.38
N ASP A 731 -5.05 26.14 -62.08
CA ASP A 731 -5.66 25.69 -63.34
C ASP A 731 -5.82 24.17 -63.36
N LEU A 732 -6.99 23.70 -62.91
CA LEU A 732 -7.37 22.28 -62.96
C LEU A 732 -7.27 21.68 -64.37
N SER A 733 -7.42 22.49 -65.44
CA SER A 733 -7.32 22.03 -66.83
C SER A 733 -5.89 21.77 -67.30
N ALA A 734 -4.87 22.22 -66.55
CA ALA A 734 -3.48 21.81 -66.75
C ALA A 734 -3.28 20.30 -66.45
N GLY A 735 -4.13 19.71 -65.62
CA GLY A 735 -4.13 18.29 -65.26
C GLY A 735 -3.07 17.93 -64.21
N VAL A 736 -2.72 16.64 -64.14
CA VAL A 736 -1.89 16.08 -63.06
C VAL A 736 -0.56 15.50 -63.55
N VAL A 737 0.45 15.53 -62.66
CA VAL A 737 1.75 14.87 -62.82
C VAL A 737 1.91 13.79 -61.75
N SER A 738 2.45 12.63 -62.13
CA SER A 738 2.73 11.53 -61.19
C SER A 738 3.90 11.88 -60.26
N VAL A 739 3.72 11.63 -58.97
CA VAL A 739 4.73 11.87 -57.91
C VAL A 739 5.08 10.55 -57.20
N SER A 740 5.97 10.59 -56.20
CA SER A 740 6.05 9.50 -55.22
C SER A 740 4.73 9.43 -54.46
N ASN A 741 4.15 8.21 -54.33
CA ASN A 741 2.89 7.99 -53.62
C ASN A 741 2.90 8.69 -52.25
N GLY A 742 1.95 9.61 -52.07
CA GLY A 742 1.55 10.11 -50.76
C GLY A 742 0.74 9.07 -49.97
N PRO A 743 0.21 9.47 -48.80
CA PRO A 743 -0.63 8.60 -47.99
C PRO A 743 -2.02 8.43 -48.64
N THR A 744 -2.69 7.31 -48.40
CA THR A 744 -4.05 7.09 -48.95
C THR A 744 -5.09 7.97 -48.26
N THR A 745 -6.29 8.15 -48.83
CA THR A 745 -7.44 8.84 -48.18
C THR A 745 -8.00 8.11 -46.93
N SER A 746 -7.27 7.10 -46.46
CA SER A 746 -7.64 6.17 -45.38
C SER A 746 -6.44 5.74 -44.53
N GLU A 747 -5.28 6.38 -44.70
CA GLU A 747 -4.09 6.06 -43.92
C GLU A 747 -4.19 6.67 -42.51
N SER A 748 -3.78 5.91 -41.49
CA SER A 748 -3.74 6.44 -40.12
C SER A 748 -2.37 7.01 -39.80
N VAL A 749 -2.35 8.27 -39.35
CA VAL A 749 -1.15 8.97 -38.89
C VAL A 749 -1.40 9.56 -37.49
N SER A 750 -0.40 10.20 -36.91
CA SER A 750 -0.43 10.73 -35.53
C SER A 750 0.03 12.18 -35.46
N SER A 751 -0.63 12.97 -34.61
CA SER A 751 -0.22 14.34 -34.24
C SER A 751 1.01 14.35 -33.31
N LEU A 752 1.44 15.52 -32.84
CA LEU A 752 2.55 15.67 -31.88
C LEU A 752 2.21 15.04 -30.52
N SER A 753 0.96 15.18 -30.03
CA SER A 753 0.46 14.43 -28.86
C SER A 753 0.32 12.92 -29.11
N SER A 754 0.68 12.42 -30.30
CA SER A 754 0.49 11.04 -30.74
C SER A 754 -0.99 10.60 -30.81
N ASN A 755 -1.94 11.54 -30.81
CA ASN A 755 -3.34 11.24 -31.11
C ASN A 755 -3.48 10.80 -32.57
N THR A 756 -4.20 9.70 -32.82
CA THR A 756 -4.32 9.09 -34.15
C THR A 756 -5.56 9.55 -34.89
N PHE A 757 -5.42 9.95 -36.14
CA PHE A 757 -6.52 10.25 -37.05
C PHE A 757 -6.35 9.54 -38.39
N ILE A 758 -7.33 9.70 -39.29
CA ILE A 758 -7.35 9.13 -40.65
C ILE A 758 -7.22 10.27 -41.65
N THR A 759 -6.31 10.16 -42.62
CA THR A 759 -5.97 11.25 -43.56
C THR A 759 -6.92 11.32 -44.76
N THR A 760 -8.15 11.79 -44.53
CA THR A 760 -9.11 12.11 -45.60
C THR A 760 -8.56 13.16 -46.58
N SER A 761 -9.17 13.30 -47.76
CA SER A 761 -8.93 14.43 -48.64
C SER A 761 -9.12 15.75 -47.88
N GLY A 762 -8.19 16.70 -48.08
CA GLY A 762 -8.17 17.99 -47.40
C GLY A 762 -7.21 18.05 -46.22
N HIS A 763 -6.53 16.95 -45.87
CA HIS A 763 -5.51 16.94 -44.82
C HIS A 763 -4.18 17.59 -45.25
N TYR A 764 -3.88 17.58 -46.55
CA TYR A 764 -2.66 18.14 -47.13
C TYR A 764 -2.97 19.36 -48.01
N PHE A 765 -2.03 20.30 -48.14
CA PHE A 765 -2.20 21.44 -49.03
C PHE A 765 -2.49 21.01 -50.47
N GLU A 766 -1.76 20.02 -50.99
CA GLU A 766 -1.95 19.51 -52.35
C GLU A 766 -3.20 18.64 -52.51
N ASP A 767 -4.04 18.51 -51.47
CA ASP A 767 -5.45 18.06 -51.60
C ASP A 767 -6.41 19.20 -51.97
N TYR A 768 -5.95 20.43 -52.17
CA TYR A 768 -6.78 21.57 -52.61
C TYR A 768 -6.41 22.07 -54.01
N TYR A 769 -7.37 22.77 -54.64
CA TYR A 769 -7.16 23.58 -55.83
C TYR A 769 -8.06 24.82 -55.78
N PHE A 770 -7.68 25.89 -56.47
CA PHE A 770 -8.49 27.11 -56.56
C PHE A 770 -9.44 27.03 -57.76
N ASP A 771 -10.74 27.18 -57.53
CA ASP A 771 -11.76 27.23 -58.57
C ASP A 771 -12.19 28.69 -58.82
N ALA A 772 -11.62 29.28 -59.89
CA ALA A 772 -11.88 30.66 -60.27
C ALA A 772 -13.34 30.93 -60.72
N ASP A 773 -14.12 29.90 -61.10
CA ASP A 773 -15.52 30.07 -61.44
C ASP A 773 -16.40 30.25 -60.18
N LEU A 774 -15.95 29.80 -58.99
CA LEU A 774 -16.64 30.03 -57.71
C LEU A 774 -16.62 31.51 -57.30
N THR A 775 -15.46 32.18 -57.39
CA THR A 775 -15.32 33.63 -57.13
C THR A 775 -16.20 34.47 -58.08
N ALA A 776 -16.70 33.91 -59.19
CA ALA A 776 -17.62 34.57 -60.12
C ALA A 776 -19.12 34.37 -59.78
N LEU A 777 -19.48 33.55 -58.77
CA LEU A 777 -20.87 33.24 -58.43
C LEU A 777 -21.57 34.32 -57.58
N GLY A 778 -20.84 35.00 -56.70
CA GLY A 778 -21.39 35.97 -55.76
C GLY A 778 -20.31 36.60 -54.87
N ASN A 779 -20.62 37.75 -54.27
CA ASN A 779 -19.66 38.52 -53.46
C ASN A 779 -19.22 37.78 -52.18
N GLU A 780 -19.97 36.76 -51.74
CA GLU A 780 -19.58 35.96 -50.58
C GLU A 780 -18.48 34.94 -50.90
N TYR A 781 -18.14 34.72 -52.17
CA TYR A 781 -17.07 33.81 -52.59
C TYR A 781 -15.72 34.54 -52.63
N LEU A 782 -14.76 34.01 -51.88
CA LEU A 782 -13.42 34.57 -51.74
C LEU A 782 -12.55 34.25 -52.97
N ASP A 783 -11.50 35.04 -53.18
CA ASP A 783 -10.47 34.79 -54.17
C ASP A 783 -9.38 33.84 -53.65
N LYS A 784 -8.32 33.64 -54.45
CA LYS A 784 -7.21 32.74 -54.10
C LYS A 784 -6.43 33.17 -52.85
N HIS A 785 -6.49 34.45 -52.49
CA HIS A 785 -5.84 35.04 -51.33
C HIS A 785 -6.69 34.92 -50.07
N ASN A 786 -7.92 34.39 -50.16
CA ASN A 786 -8.91 34.29 -49.08
C ASN A 786 -9.56 35.62 -48.68
N GLY A 787 -9.71 36.53 -49.65
CA GLY A 787 -10.43 37.79 -49.46
C GLY A 787 -11.32 38.16 -50.65
N HIS A 788 -11.91 39.35 -50.59
CA HIS A 788 -12.60 39.96 -51.73
C HIS A 788 -12.63 41.49 -51.62
N GLU A 789 -12.82 42.18 -52.75
CA GLU A 789 -13.15 43.61 -52.79
C GLU A 789 -14.63 43.86 -52.47
N HIS A 790 -14.93 44.67 -51.46
CA HIS A 790 -16.31 45.02 -51.09
C HIS A 790 -16.58 46.53 -51.15
N ASP A 791 -17.70 46.94 -51.75
CA ASP A 791 -18.08 48.35 -51.98
C ASP A 791 -17.97 49.28 -50.75
N ASN A 792 -18.19 48.75 -49.54
CA ASN A 792 -18.18 49.54 -48.30
C ASN A 792 -16.90 49.38 -47.45
N PHE A 793 -16.14 48.30 -47.65
CA PHE A 793 -14.98 47.95 -46.79
C PHE A 793 -13.64 47.90 -47.54
N GLY A 794 -13.66 47.91 -48.88
CA GLY A 794 -12.49 47.62 -49.73
C GLY A 794 -12.10 46.14 -49.69
N TYR A 795 -10.91 45.83 -50.21
CA TYR A 795 -10.33 44.50 -50.08
C TYR A 795 -10.09 44.13 -48.61
N HIS A 796 -10.47 42.91 -48.24
CA HIS A 796 -10.20 42.34 -46.92
C HIS A 796 -10.24 40.81 -46.94
N TYR A 797 -9.63 40.18 -45.94
CA TYR A 797 -9.63 38.73 -45.73
C TYR A 797 -10.75 38.30 -44.77
N HIS A 798 -11.15 37.03 -44.79
CA HIS A 798 -12.15 36.46 -43.88
C HIS A 798 -11.64 35.19 -43.16
N MET A 799 -11.90 35.06 -41.86
CA MET A 799 -11.78 33.77 -41.16
C MET A 799 -12.82 32.79 -41.73
N THR A 800 -12.38 31.72 -42.38
CA THR A 800 -13.24 30.95 -43.29
C THR A 800 -13.73 29.63 -42.66
N VAL A 801 -15.03 29.36 -42.78
CA VAL A 801 -15.71 28.23 -42.14
C VAL A 801 -16.80 27.64 -43.04
N ILE A 802 -17.28 26.44 -42.70
CA ILE A 802 -18.49 25.83 -43.25
C ILE A 802 -19.49 25.53 -42.11
N ASP A 803 -20.79 25.65 -42.39
CA ASP A 803 -21.84 25.16 -41.50
C ASP A 803 -22.04 23.65 -41.72
N ASN A 804 -21.56 22.85 -40.78
CA ASN A 804 -21.89 21.44 -40.67
C ASN A 804 -23.00 21.23 -39.62
N SER A 805 -24.25 21.26 -40.08
CA SER A 805 -25.43 20.88 -39.29
C SER A 805 -25.70 21.75 -38.04
N GLY A 806 -25.22 22.99 -38.03
CA GLY A 806 -25.28 23.93 -36.91
C GLY A 806 -23.95 24.18 -36.20
N THR A 807 -22.89 23.45 -36.56
CA THR A 807 -21.51 23.67 -36.08
C THR A 807 -20.70 24.37 -37.15
N LEU A 808 -19.96 25.44 -36.79
CA LEU A 808 -19.01 26.09 -37.69
C LEU A 808 -17.67 25.34 -37.66
N GLU A 809 -17.34 24.65 -38.73
CA GLU A 809 -16.06 23.95 -38.92
C GLU A 809 -15.13 24.82 -39.76
N ALA A 810 -13.86 24.99 -39.34
CA ALA A 810 -12.91 25.83 -40.05
C ALA A 810 -12.55 25.24 -41.43
N SER A 811 -12.40 26.09 -42.45
CA SER A 811 -12.26 25.67 -43.85
C SER A 811 -11.05 26.34 -44.53
N PHE A 812 -10.24 25.54 -45.23
CA PHE A 812 -9.02 26.00 -45.91
C PHE A 812 -9.29 27.16 -46.88
N PRO A 813 -8.45 28.21 -46.92
CA PRO A 813 -7.17 28.40 -46.21
C PRO A 813 -7.30 29.10 -44.84
N TYR A 814 -8.48 29.06 -44.22
CA TYR A 814 -8.80 29.45 -42.84
C TYR A 814 -8.70 30.93 -42.47
N ASN A 815 -7.63 31.63 -42.88
CA ASN A 815 -7.36 33.02 -42.54
C ASN A 815 -6.91 33.81 -43.78
N ILE A 816 -5.76 33.41 -44.34
CA ILE A 816 -5.11 34.02 -45.51
C ILE A 816 -4.71 32.87 -46.43
N GLY A 817 -4.89 33.04 -47.74
CA GLY A 817 -4.49 32.06 -48.75
C GLY A 817 -2.97 31.88 -48.86
N PRO A 818 -2.50 30.96 -49.71
CA PRO A 818 -1.07 30.70 -49.93
C PRO A 818 -0.23 31.91 -50.38
N THR A 819 -0.88 33.01 -50.78
CA THR A 819 -0.25 34.28 -51.16
C THR A 819 -0.98 35.47 -50.54
N PHE A 820 -0.25 36.49 -50.13
CA PHE A 820 -0.82 37.79 -49.78
C PHE A 820 -1.34 38.51 -51.02
N TYR A 821 -2.47 39.20 -50.89
CA TYR A 821 -3.02 40.13 -51.89
C TYR A 821 -2.26 41.48 -51.89
N GLY A 822 -1.81 41.94 -50.73
CA GLY A 822 -1.07 43.20 -50.57
C GLY A 822 0.45 43.03 -50.58
N ASN A 823 1.15 44.12 -50.89
CA ASN A 823 2.61 44.17 -50.85
C ASN A 823 3.14 44.37 -49.42
N LEU A 824 4.07 43.52 -48.98
CA LEU A 824 4.78 43.65 -47.69
C LEU A 824 5.88 44.73 -47.76
N PRO A 825 5.75 45.89 -47.09
CA PRO A 825 6.82 46.90 -47.03
C PRO A 825 7.98 46.47 -46.11
N SER A 826 9.11 47.17 -46.22
CA SER A 826 10.28 46.92 -45.37
C SER A 826 9.97 47.22 -43.91
N GLY A 827 9.90 46.17 -43.09
CA GLY A 827 9.54 46.26 -41.68
C GLY A 827 8.07 45.95 -41.38
N ALA A 828 7.33 45.32 -42.30
CA ALA A 828 6.16 44.52 -41.93
C ALA A 828 6.53 43.34 -41.03
N ILE A 829 5.53 42.73 -40.37
CA ILE A 829 5.69 41.58 -39.45
C ILE A 829 6.51 40.43 -40.06
N THR A 830 6.24 40.12 -41.32
CA THR A 830 6.91 39.04 -42.07
C THR A 830 7.38 39.52 -43.44
N THR A 831 8.16 38.68 -44.12
CA THR A 831 8.67 38.93 -45.47
C THR A 831 8.11 37.91 -46.46
N CYS A 832 7.93 38.37 -47.69
CA CYS A 832 7.78 37.53 -48.89
C CYS A 832 8.86 36.43 -48.92
N GLN A 833 8.48 35.19 -49.23
CA GLN A 833 9.40 34.04 -49.30
C GLN A 833 10.00 33.82 -50.71
#